data_AF-A0A2P7TI87-F1
#
_entry.id   AF-A0A2P7TI87-F1
#
_cell.length_a   1.000
_cell.length_b   1.000
_cell.length_c   1.000
_cell.angle_alpha   90.00
_cell.angle_beta   90.00
_cell.angle_gamma   90.00
#
_symmetry.space_group_name_H-M   'P 1'
#
loop_
_entity.id
_entity.type
_entity.pdbx_description
1 polymer ?
#
loop_
_entity_poly.entity_id
_entity_poly.type
_entity_poly.pdbx_seq_one_letter_code
_entity_poly.pdbx_strand_id
1 'polypeptide(L)'
;MLTLFLIFPNSYSMAQENGYCYTFENGPNFLSNLPPNLENLRGSTEPITVRLYIHILRTSNGLGGRTPTEVDEALNILENDFALHNIFFRVACTEYIDNDVWYLNSASVCYLSCTCLYTVNQHTDGIDIYIKDDVPVIGPVPPLDYTFNGGLSGGIPSAEFPDDPNFITGFMIGGMVNGYDVTLSSVISHEMGHVLGLYHTYYGTCPTGPIIVGADCPLPTYGTPCLENTSNCADCGDFICDTPTDPFNVVNLTPTTCEGISNCGLTGYYPDIENIMSSSQPNCLYHFTADQGSRMRDFLTIHPALIPCVITNPDVGGTLPLGLTYWTGQINVTEDIIVATGSELYIDDALVYFADINTGIVIKPGAILRINNSTLQGNKCTPTPWQGILIEGNTNKAHPTDYYTNGSPHHGVAIVENSTVRDAITALHAYDLVDVVGSTMGGGIVYAKNSQFINNRVSIQLDRFRGEPGGPKYYQKSIIEDNVFYNDNASWFHIAQDPFSHIALNTAGPGLTIRQNTLTAQSTLPLEYRGTGIRTVNTHLNVLNNQFNNILHGIDAYSLPSLSRSLTIKGNTFFTTHRCLSLSGGVLATIAENNFFDIQAGTAALNGYGIFADGVWGYDISANTFTCTFGNNTNNANLGIIARNGTNQASVISDNYFGGSFGIANYFEGQNSRLTVDCNIYDNNVNTDWVINGFLNDQGECYPSDPIKARRNVFHTPIAGVNGYNIDATNYANPADPTSPFRYVGQPGFNPASVIGNISVNNVCFIDPVPFENSQCSLDPDACGACDPDCWRILLDQTTEETKIAYLQTQLLRAQLCSGREEDAKSDLRTRNTTESAKLLAATYYTEYKADSTWLYLNQIPDDNAENTAFKELYTELLNGIAPAAGSGKTMGIQEAYLRQTALQEQEAYAPIAQAINAGYYGEVYYKNVKPSVAKQPANSFLEQTLLTVYPNPAMSHVQFLMPTDGKRYRVIVTNMYGKQIAVHLLENDKFVWNTDHLSSGLYFCALVKQNGEVVETHKLVIAR
;
A
#
# COMPACT_ATOMS: atom_id res chain seq x y z
N MET A 1 53.46 26.51 55.23
CA MET A 1 54.13 27.61 54.50
C MET A 1 53.23 27.98 53.34
N LEU A 2 52.91 29.27 53.24
CA LEU A 2 52.14 29.97 52.20
C LEU A 2 50.69 29.56 51.90
N THR A 3 49.82 30.29 52.59
CA THR A 3 48.52 30.82 52.20
C THR A 3 48.47 31.34 50.76
N LEU A 4 47.47 30.91 49.98
CA LEU A 4 46.95 31.65 48.82
C LEU A 4 45.42 31.63 48.93
N PHE A 5 44.85 32.73 49.43
CA PHE A 5 43.42 33.00 49.38
C PHE A 5 43.08 33.37 47.93
N LEU A 6 42.49 32.43 47.19
CA LEU A 6 41.76 32.75 45.97
C LEU A 6 40.36 33.18 46.38
N ILE A 7 40.12 34.50 46.27
CA ILE A 7 38.81 35.12 46.34
C ILE A 7 38.04 34.63 45.11
N PHE A 8 37.04 33.76 45.31
CA PHE A 8 36.01 33.54 44.31
C PHE A 8 35.27 34.86 44.10
N PRO A 9 35.06 35.34 42.86
CA PRO A 9 34.15 36.44 42.62
C PRO A 9 32.76 36.01 43.09
N ASN A 10 32.15 36.84 43.93
CA ASN A 10 30.81 36.66 44.43
C ASN A 10 29.85 36.38 43.26
N SER A 11 29.04 35.34 43.44
CA SER A 11 27.78 35.13 42.75
C SER A 11 27.00 36.45 42.70
N TYR A 12 26.78 37.00 41.51
CA TYR A 12 25.80 38.05 41.29
C TYR A 12 24.42 37.43 41.54
N SER A 13 23.82 37.73 42.68
CA SER A 13 22.38 37.55 42.88
C SER A 13 21.67 38.61 42.03
N MET A 14 20.98 38.20 40.96
CA MET A 14 20.08 39.09 40.24
C MET A 14 18.90 39.43 41.15
N ALA A 15 18.85 40.67 41.62
CA ALA A 15 17.71 41.18 42.38
C ALA A 15 16.62 41.61 41.39
N GLN A 16 15.65 40.72 41.22
CA GLN A 16 14.22 40.91 40.93
C GLN A 16 13.78 42.31 40.44
N GLU A 17 13.59 42.45 39.12
CA GLU A 17 12.63 43.41 38.57
C GLU A 17 11.21 42.97 38.96
N ASN A 18 10.27 43.91 39.14
CA ASN A 18 8.84 43.62 39.39
C ASN A 18 8.13 42.99 38.16
N GLY A 19 8.87 42.40 37.22
CA GLY A 19 8.45 42.11 35.85
C GLY A 19 7.83 40.74 35.66
N TYR A 20 6.67 40.73 35.02
CA TYR A 20 6.07 39.55 34.40
C TYR A 20 6.55 39.34 32.95
N CYS A 21 7.39 40.23 32.42
CA CYS A 21 8.09 40.07 31.14
C CYS A 21 9.58 39.88 31.43
N TYR A 22 10.21 38.91 30.77
CA TYR A 22 11.65 38.59 30.92
C TYR A 22 12.46 38.83 29.63
N THR A 23 11.85 39.46 28.62
CA THR A 23 12.44 39.66 27.28
C THR A 23 13.60 40.66 27.32
N PHE A 24 14.73 40.30 26.68
CA PHE A 24 15.92 41.15 26.59
C PHE A 24 15.89 42.03 25.33
N GLU A 25 16.21 43.32 25.47
CA GLU A 25 16.04 44.33 24.41
C GLU A 25 17.34 44.98 23.93
N ASN A 26 18.50 44.31 24.05
CA ASN A 26 19.81 44.95 23.92
C ASN A 26 20.25 45.31 22.47
N GLY A 27 19.35 45.31 21.50
CA GLY A 27 19.65 45.46 20.06
C GLY A 27 19.32 46.85 19.49
N PRO A 28 20.02 47.29 18.42
CA PRO A 28 19.67 48.50 17.69
C PRO A 28 18.41 48.31 16.83
N ASN A 29 17.68 49.41 16.55
CA ASN A 29 16.48 49.39 15.72
C ASN A 29 16.76 48.87 14.29
N PHE A 30 16.18 47.72 13.92
CA PHE A 30 16.30 47.12 12.58
C PHE A 30 15.90 48.08 11.44
N LEU A 31 14.89 48.92 11.66
CA LEU A 31 14.36 49.84 10.64
C LEU A 31 15.19 51.12 10.47
N SER A 32 16.31 51.30 11.19
CA SER A 32 17.06 52.57 11.22
C SER A 32 17.97 52.81 10.01
N ASN A 33 18.28 51.79 9.19
CA ASN A 33 19.16 51.90 8.02
C ASN A 33 18.90 50.82 6.96
N LEU A 34 17.67 50.72 6.44
CA LEU A 34 17.34 49.68 5.46
C LEU A 34 17.95 50.00 4.06
N PRO A 35 18.33 48.97 3.29
CA PRO A 35 18.65 49.10 1.88
C PRO A 35 17.50 49.76 1.09
N PRO A 36 17.77 50.56 0.03
CA PRO A 36 16.74 51.27 -0.72
C PRO A 36 15.62 50.39 -1.30
N ASN A 37 15.90 49.11 -1.56
CA ASN A 37 14.92 48.15 -2.05
C ASN A 37 13.93 47.70 -0.97
N LEU A 38 14.33 47.69 0.30
CA LEU A 38 13.47 47.34 1.44
C LEU A 38 12.72 48.56 1.99
N GLU A 39 13.29 49.76 1.91
CA GLU A 39 12.61 51.00 2.31
C GLU A 39 11.29 51.23 1.56
N ASN A 40 11.18 50.77 0.30
CA ASN A 40 9.94 50.90 -0.48
C ASN A 40 8.78 50.03 0.04
N LEU A 41 9.03 49.10 0.98
CA LEU A 41 8.02 48.22 1.57
C LEU A 41 7.46 48.75 2.89
N ARG A 42 8.00 49.86 3.43
CA ARG A 42 7.52 50.48 4.67
C ARG A 42 6.20 51.22 4.48
N GLY A 43 5.45 51.33 5.58
CA GLY A 43 4.18 52.04 5.63
C GLY A 43 3.03 51.24 5.01
N SER A 44 3.15 49.91 4.95
CA SER A 44 2.03 49.06 4.50
C SER A 44 0.82 49.26 5.42
N THR A 45 -0.34 49.52 4.84
CA THR A 45 -1.63 49.63 5.54
C THR A 45 -2.55 48.44 5.30
N GLU A 46 -2.12 47.50 4.45
CA GLU A 46 -2.91 46.33 4.08
C GLU A 46 -3.07 45.38 5.28
N PRO A 47 -4.22 44.68 5.40
CA PRO A 47 -4.39 43.56 6.32
C PRO A 47 -3.29 42.51 6.15
N ILE A 48 -2.62 42.14 7.26
CA ILE A 48 -1.63 41.07 7.30
C ILE A 48 -2.17 39.96 8.19
N THR A 49 -2.14 38.72 7.70
CA THR A 49 -2.49 37.54 8.51
C THR A 49 -1.21 36.77 8.84
N VAL A 50 -1.02 36.42 10.11
CA VAL A 50 0.19 35.77 10.63
C VAL A 50 -0.13 34.35 11.10
N ARG A 51 0.73 33.40 10.74
CA ARG A 51 0.62 31.98 11.10
C ARG A 51 1.11 31.72 12.52
N LEU A 52 0.31 31.00 13.32
CA LEU A 52 0.64 30.61 14.69
C LEU A 52 0.74 29.08 14.85
N TYR A 53 1.65 28.63 15.72
CA TYR A 53 1.77 27.27 16.20
C TYR A 53 1.66 27.27 17.72
N ILE A 54 0.71 26.53 18.29
CA ILE A 54 0.41 26.54 19.71
C ILE A 54 0.89 25.25 20.36
N HIS A 55 1.70 25.39 21.42
CA HIS A 55 2.32 24.29 22.15
C HIS A 55 1.85 24.28 23.59
N ILE A 56 0.95 23.37 23.95
CA ILE A 56 0.43 23.25 25.31
C ILE A 56 1.32 22.29 26.10
N LEU A 57 1.98 22.80 27.14
CA LEU A 57 2.87 22.00 27.98
C LEU A 57 2.07 21.17 29.00
N ARG A 58 2.35 19.87 29.08
CA ARG A 58 1.72 18.92 30.01
C ARG A 58 2.75 17.99 30.65
N THR A 59 2.36 17.31 31.72
CA THR A 59 3.16 16.22 32.28
C THR A 59 3.35 15.09 31.28
N SER A 60 4.40 14.27 31.47
CA SER A 60 4.73 13.13 30.58
C SER A 60 3.63 12.06 30.50
N ASN A 61 2.68 12.05 31.42
CA ASN A 61 1.49 11.19 31.40
C ASN A 61 0.23 11.87 30.81
N GLY A 62 0.37 13.02 30.15
CA GLY A 62 -0.70 13.75 29.45
C GLY A 62 -1.68 14.47 30.37
N LEU A 63 -1.31 14.78 31.61
CA LEU A 63 -2.13 15.50 32.59
C LEU A 63 -1.66 16.96 32.76
N GLY A 64 -2.52 17.79 33.35
CA GLY A 64 -2.26 19.24 33.48
C GLY A 64 -2.28 19.96 32.13
N GLY A 65 -1.76 21.19 32.13
CA GLY A 65 -1.76 22.07 30.96
C GLY A 65 -3.08 22.81 30.81
N ARG A 66 -3.05 23.89 30.02
CA ARG A 66 -4.26 24.67 29.72
C ARG A 66 -5.22 23.89 28.84
N THR A 67 -6.50 24.10 29.08
CA THR A 67 -7.57 23.52 28.26
C THR A 67 -7.65 24.22 26.90
N PRO A 68 -8.15 23.54 25.85
CA PRO A 68 -8.35 24.17 24.55
C PRO A 68 -9.21 25.45 24.61
N THR A 69 -10.20 25.49 25.52
CA THR A 69 -11.05 26.68 25.71
C THR A 69 -10.29 27.87 26.27
N GLU A 70 -9.36 27.67 27.23
CA GLU A 70 -8.52 28.74 27.75
C GLU A 70 -7.53 29.24 26.68
N VAL A 71 -7.03 28.33 25.85
CA VAL A 71 -6.17 28.69 24.71
C VAL A 71 -6.96 29.52 23.69
N ASP A 72 -8.19 29.14 23.34
CA ASP A 72 -9.06 29.92 22.48
C ASP A 72 -9.34 31.31 23.07
N GLU A 73 -9.56 31.42 24.38
CA GLU A 73 -9.76 32.69 25.07
C GLU A 73 -8.51 33.59 24.99
N ALA A 74 -7.32 33.03 25.22
CA ALA A 74 -6.05 33.75 25.08
C ALA A 74 -5.83 34.25 23.64
N LEU A 75 -6.14 33.41 22.65
CA LEU A 75 -6.05 33.77 21.23
C LEU A 75 -7.08 34.83 20.82
N ASN A 76 -8.27 34.84 21.44
CA ASN A 76 -9.25 35.90 21.21
C ASN A 76 -8.77 37.25 21.76
N ILE A 77 -8.09 37.27 22.91
CA ILE A 77 -7.47 38.49 23.44
C ILE A 77 -6.40 39.00 22.45
N LEU A 78 -5.52 38.11 22.02
CA LEU A 78 -4.50 38.41 21.02
C LEU A 78 -5.11 38.97 19.72
N GLU A 79 -6.15 38.35 19.19
CA GLU A 79 -6.82 38.82 17.96
C GLU A 79 -7.44 40.21 18.16
N ASN A 80 -8.11 40.45 19.29
CA ASN A 80 -8.77 41.73 19.57
C ASN A 80 -7.78 42.90 19.69
N ASP A 81 -6.65 42.68 20.37
CA ASP A 81 -5.63 43.71 20.59
C ASP A 81 -4.94 44.13 19.29
N PHE A 82 -4.81 43.21 18.32
CA PHE A 82 -4.12 43.44 17.05
C PHE A 82 -5.04 43.83 15.89
N ALA A 83 -6.34 43.50 15.93
CA ALA A 83 -7.27 43.73 14.84
C ALA A 83 -7.39 45.22 14.45
N LEU A 84 -7.31 46.14 15.42
CA LEU A 84 -7.30 47.60 15.17
C LEU A 84 -6.07 48.07 14.39
N HIS A 85 -5.04 47.25 14.32
CA HIS A 85 -3.78 47.50 13.63
C HIS A 85 -3.65 46.70 12.33
N ASN A 86 -4.75 46.15 11.79
CA ASN A 86 -4.77 45.36 10.56
C ASN A 86 -3.83 44.15 10.58
N ILE A 87 -3.59 43.58 11.77
CA ILE A 87 -2.86 42.33 11.96
C ILE A 87 -3.84 41.30 12.50
N PHE A 88 -3.91 40.15 11.85
CA PHE A 88 -4.81 39.05 12.16
C PHE A 88 -4.00 37.78 12.35
N PHE A 89 -4.49 36.83 13.13
CA PHE A 89 -3.78 35.58 13.39
C PHE A 89 -4.56 34.36 12.92
N ARG A 90 -3.84 33.34 12.46
CA ARG A 90 -4.41 32.04 12.13
C ARG A 90 -3.56 30.95 12.73
N VAL A 91 -4.17 30.13 13.57
CA VAL A 91 -3.54 28.94 14.13
C VAL A 91 -3.42 27.88 13.05
N ALA A 92 -2.19 27.53 12.68
CA ALA A 92 -1.90 26.39 11.83
C ALA A 92 -1.94 25.07 12.60
N CYS A 93 -1.64 25.13 13.90
CA CYS A 93 -1.38 23.96 14.73
C CYS A 93 -1.66 24.23 16.20
N THR A 94 -2.28 23.28 16.89
CA THR A 94 -2.24 23.20 18.36
C THR A 94 -1.81 21.79 18.74
N GLU A 95 -0.71 21.66 19.48
CA GLU A 95 -0.18 20.37 19.92
C GLU A 95 0.12 20.34 21.43
N TYR A 96 0.36 19.13 21.94
CA TYR A 96 0.73 18.91 23.33
C TYR A 96 2.19 18.49 23.43
N ILE A 97 2.94 19.13 24.32
CA ILE A 97 4.29 18.70 24.69
C ILE A 97 4.21 17.99 26.05
N ASP A 98 4.14 16.66 26.00
CA ASP A 98 4.06 15.79 27.19
C ASP A 98 5.47 15.53 27.74
N ASN A 99 5.94 16.42 28.61
CA ASN A 99 7.29 16.34 29.15
C ASN A 99 7.37 16.96 30.54
N ASP A 100 7.64 16.15 31.56
CA ASP A 100 7.72 16.62 32.95
C ASP A 100 8.78 17.71 33.15
N VAL A 101 9.87 17.71 32.38
CA VAL A 101 10.90 18.74 32.46
C VAL A 101 10.35 20.06 31.93
N TRP A 102 9.72 20.08 30.76
CA TRP A 102 9.16 21.32 30.21
C TRP A 102 7.92 21.80 30.97
N TYR A 103 7.15 20.88 31.53
CA TYR A 103 5.99 21.20 32.36
C TYR A 103 6.37 21.82 33.72
N LEU A 104 7.41 21.30 34.38
CA LEU A 104 7.80 21.71 35.74
C LEU A 104 8.87 22.82 35.79
N ASN A 105 9.81 22.86 34.84
CA ASN A 105 11.00 23.69 34.94
C ASN A 105 10.77 25.09 34.37
N SER A 106 11.10 26.12 35.14
CA SER A 106 10.71 27.53 34.96
C SER A 106 11.63 28.36 34.07
N ALA A 107 11.97 27.82 32.90
CA ALA A 107 13.07 28.25 32.04
C ALA A 107 14.41 27.65 32.48
N SER A 108 14.79 26.56 31.82
CA SER A 108 16.18 26.34 31.47
C SER A 108 16.59 27.51 30.57
N VAL A 109 17.04 28.58 31.22
CA VAL A 109 17.50 29.85 30.65
C VAL A 109 18.26 29.58 29.34
N CYS A 110 17.73 30.02 28.20
CA CYS A 110 18.34 29.85 26.88
C CYS A 110 19.72 30.54 26.75
N TYR A 111 20.20 31.21 27.81
CA TYR A 111 21.49 31.89 27.88
C TYR A 111 22.65 31.04 28.42
N LEU A 112 22.42 29.86 29.03
CA LEU A 112 23.48 29.12 29.75
C LEU A 112 23.53 27.59 29.56
N SER A 113 22.65 26.97 28.76
CA SER A 113 22.65 25.51 28.56
C SER A 113 22.27 25.07 27.15
N CYS A 114 22.78 23.91 26.72
CA CYS A 114 22.58 23.33 25.38
C CYS A 114 21.14 22.81 25.08
N THR A 115 20.12 23.23 25.85
CA THR A 115 18.72 22.77 25.74
C THR A 115 17.76 23.94 26.01
N CYS A 116 17.10 24.45 24.96
CA CYS A 116 16.20 25.61 25.01
C CYS A 116 14.78 25.20 24.54
N LEU A 117 13.72 25.63 25.26
CA LEU A 117 12.34 25.25 24.95
C LEU A 117 11.95 25.65 23.52
N TYR A 118 12.40 26.82 23.07
CA TYR A 118 12.15 27.31 21.71
C TYR A 118 12.73 26.46 20.59
N THR A 119 13.56 25.45 20.91
CA THR A 119 14.07 24.48 19.92
C THR A 119 13.21 23.22 19.82
N VAL A 120 12.21 23.08 20.69
CA VAL A 120 11.31 21.93 20.74
C VAL A 120 10.12 22.22 19.83
N ASN A 121 9.99 21.47 18.73
CA ASN A 121 8.92 21.64 17.75
C ASN A 121 8.82 23.06 17.16
N GLN A 122 9.97 23.71 16.95
CA GLN A 122 10.04 25.05 16.35
C GLN A 122 9.68 25.06 14.86
N HIS A 123 9.08 26.16 14.39
CA HIS A 123 8.67 26.38 13.01
C HIS A 123 9.33 27.64 12.44
N THR A 124 9.83 27.55 11.21
CA THR A 124 10.46 28.70 10.51
C THR A 124 9.45 29.50 9.68
N ASP A 125 8.21 29.03 9.55
CA ASP A 125 7.14 29.59 8.74
C ASP A 125 5.94 30.06 9.60
N GLY A 126 6.11 30.20 10.90
CA GLY A 126 5.07 30.73 11.80
C GLY A 126 5.64 31.11 13.15
N ILE A 127 4.80 31.67 14.01
CA ILE A 127 5.18 32.07 15.36
C ILE A 127 4.76 30.97 16.35
N ASP A 128 5.73 30.42 17.08
CA ASP A 128 5.51 29.40 18.09
C ASP A 128 5.12 30.01 19.44
N ILE A 129 3.99 29.59 20.02
CA ILE A 129 3.46 30.04 21.32
C ILE A 129 3.45 28.85 22.28
N TYR A 130 4.32 28.87 23.29
CA TYR A 130 4.42 27.83 24.31
C TYR A 130 3.61 28.23 25.55
N ILE A 131 2.50 27.52 25.80
CA ILE A 131 1.53 27.83 26.86
C ILE A 131 1.74 26.89 28.05
N LYS A 132 2.01 27.47 29.21
CA LYS A 132 2.19 26.75 30.47
C LYS A 132 0.92 26.82 31.35
N ASP A 133 0.76 25.78 32.16
CA ASP A 133 -0.24 25.69 33.22
C ASP A 133 0.02 26.67 34.39
N ASP A 134 -1.07 27.06 35.07
CA ASP A 134 -1.08 28.03 36.18
C ASP A 134 -0.72 27.46 37.54
N VAL A 135 -0.51 26.14 37.61
CA VAL A 135 -0.44 25.42 38.88
C VAL A 135 0.66 26.04 39.78
N PRO A 136 0.28 26.61 40.94
CA PRO A 136 1.22 26.88 42.01
C PRO A 136 1.66 25.51 42.54
N VAL A 137 2.97 25.24 42.61
CA VAL A 137 3.45 23.96 43.11
C VAL A 137 3.01 23.79 44.58
N ILE A 138 2.02 22.93 44.83
CA ILE A 138 1.65 22.48 46.17
C ILE A 138 2.54 21.28 46.51
N GLY A 139 3.72 21.55 47.07
CA GLY A 139 4.65 20.53 47.57
C GLY A 139 5.96 21.14 48.10
N PRO A 140 6.72 20.45 48.98
CA PRO A 140 8.01 20.94 49.46
C PRO A 140 9.05 20.79 48.34
N VAL A 141 9.30 21.88 47.60
CA VAL A 141 10.30 21.93 46.53
C VAL A 141 11.67 22.33 47.11
N PRO A 142 12.80 21.75 46.62
CA PRO A 142 14.15 22.20 46.99
C PRO A 142 14.37 23.67 46.60
N PRO A 143 15.28 24.40 47.29
CA PRO A 143 15.37 25.87 47.23
C PRO A 143 16.06 26.43 45.96
N LEU A 144 15.88 25.81 44.78
CA LEU A 144 16.44 26.30 43.51
C LEU A 144 15.42 26.47 42.37
N ASP A 145 14.17 26.03 42.53
CA ASP A 145 13.15 26.17 41.49
C ASP A 145 12.42 27.51 41.65
N TYR A 146 12.79 28.49 40.84
CA TYR A 146 11.93 29.65 40.58
C TYR A 146 10.64 29.14 39.92
N THR A 147 9.48 29.76 40.14
CA THR A 147 8.27 29.46 39.35
C THR A 147 8.16 30.52 38.26
N PHE A 148 8.14 30.12 36.99
CA PHE A 148 7.93 31.05 35.88
C PHE A 148 6.49 31.54 35.93
N ASN A 149 6.32 32.84 36.19
CA ASN A 149 5.06 33.57 36.15
C ASN A 149 5.30 34.79 35.26
N GLY A 150 4.86 34.73 34.02
CA GLY A 150 5.14 35.77 33.04
C GLY A 150 5.14 35.33 31.59
N GLY A 151 5.73 36.17 30.75
CA GLY A 151 6.03 35.94 29.36
C GLY A 151 7.53 36.14 29.07
N LEU A 152 8.02 35.42 28.07
CA LEU A 152 9.38 35.56 27.54
C LEU A 152 9.34 35.32 26.04
N SER A 153 9.67 36.36 25.27
CA SER A 153 9.95 36.25 23.84
C SER A 153 11.37 35.72 23.59
N GLY A 154 11.55 35.01 22.48
CA GLY A 154 12.85 34.60 21.97
C GLY A 154 13.79 35.76 21.64
N GLY A 155 13.28 36.99 21.60
CA GLY A 155 14.02 38.24 21.44
C GLY A 155 13.22 39.27 20.64
N ILE A 156 13.80 40.46 20.44
CA ILE A 156 13.30 41.46 19.50
C ILE A 156 14.17 41.42 18.23
N PRO A 157 13.59 41.30 17.02
CA PRO A 157 14.38 41.34 15.80
C PRO A 157 15.11 42.69 15.68
N SER A 158 16.45 42.65 15.67
CA SER A 158 17.31 43.85 15.78
C SER A 158 18.32 43.96 14.63
N ALA A 159 18.85 45.18 14.40
CA ALA A 159 19.77 45.46 13.30
C ALA A 159 21.16 44.79 13.44
N GLU A 160 21.50 44.23 14.60
CA GLU A 160 22.80 43.58 14.80
C GLU A 160 22.87 42.22 14.10
N PHE A 161 21.72 41.57 13.88
CA PHE A 161 21.62 40.29 13.19
C PHE A 161 20.39 40.22 12.26
N PRO A 162 20.36 41.00 11.17
CA PRO A 162 19.20 41.12 10.28
C PRO A 162 18.84 39.81 9.56
N ASP A 163 19.82 38.90 9.43
CA ASP A 163 19.70 37.60 8.79
C ASP A 163 20.06 36.43 9.74
N ASP A 164 19.93 36.59 11.07
CA ASP A 164 20.31 35.51 12.01
C ASP A 164 19.45 34.26 11.77
N PRO A 165 20.02 33.13 11.31
CA PRO A 165 19.28 31.88 11.20
C PRO A 165 18.88 31.31 12.57
N ASN A 166 19.38 31.87 13.68
CA ASN A 166 19.05 31.48 15.05
C ASN A 166 18.08 32.46 15.74
N PHE A 167 17.54 33.45 15.02
CA PHE A 167 16.47 34.28 15.59
C PHE A 167 15.24 33.41 15.86
N ILE A 168 14.71 33.50 17.08
CA ILE A 168 13.59 32.67 17.54
C ILE A 168 12.29 33.43 17.28
N THR A 169 11.47 32.91 16.36
CA THR A 169 10.11 33.38 16.08
C THR A 169 9.10 32.75 17.01
N GLY A 170 9.16 33.07 18.31
CA GLY A 170 8.23 32.49 19.28
C GLY A 170 8.41 33.04 20.69
N PHE A 171 7.44 32.73 21.55
CA PHE A 171 7.45 33.14 22.95
C PHE A 171 6.79 32.08 23.86
N MET A 172 7.10 32.14 25.15
CA MET A 172 6.46 31.30 26.16
C MET A 172 5.68 32.16 27.14
N ILE A 173 4.55 31.65 27.63
CA ILE A 173 3.65 32.37 28.55
C ILE A 173 2.98 31.41 29.54
N GLY A 174 2.78 31.89 30.77
CA GLY A 174 1.93 31.22 31.74
C GLY A 174 2.15 31.66 33.19
N GLY A 175 1.25 31.24 34.07
CA GLY A 175 1.29 31.55 35.50
C GLY A 175 0.47 32.76 35.90
N MET A 176 0.65 33.18 37.16
CA MET A 176 -0.18 34.21 37.81
C MET A 176 0.67 35.38 38.31
N VAL A 177 0.26 36.61 38.02
CA VAL A 177 0.95 37.84 38.44
C VAL A 177 -0.05 38.75 39.13
N ASN A 178 0.22 39.10 40.40
CA ASN A 178 -0.67 39.93 41.23
C ASN A 178 -2.13 39.45 41.29
N GLY A 179 -2.37 38.14 41.13
CA GLY A 179 -3.70 37.54 41.14
C GLY A 179 -4.41 37.50 39.79
N TYR A 180 -3.76 37.99 38.72
CA TYR A 180 -4.24 37.90 37.35
C TYR A 180 -3.54 36.77 36.60
N ASP A 181 -4.31 36.08 35.78
CA ASP A 181 -3.84 35.08 34.85
C ASP A 181 -3.09 35.76 33.70
N VAL A 182 -1.82 35.42 33.52
CA VAL A 182 -0.97 36.05 32.51
C VAL A 182 -1.38 35.62 31.11
N THR A 183 -1.71 34.35 30.89
CA THR A 183 -2.11 33.81 29.59
C THR A 183 -3.44 34.41 29.13
N LEU A 184 -4.37 34.61 30.07
CA LEU A 184 -5.70 35.18 29.82
C LEU A 184 -5.73 36.71 30.00
N SER A 185 -4.65 37.39 29.60
CA SER A 185 -4.51 38.85 29.64
C SER A 185 -3.73 39.35 28.43
N SER A 186 -3.71 40.66 28.19
CA SER A 186 -2.93 41.28 27.10
C SER A 186 -1.40 41.14 27.26
N VAL A 187 -0.91 40.39 28.26
CA VAL A 187 0.49 39.94 28.29
C VAL A 187 0.79 38.99 27.13
N ILE A 188 -0.17 38.19 26.65
CA ILE A 188 0.02 37.41 25.41
C ILE A 188 0.31 38.33 24.21
N SER A 189 -0.38 39.47 24.16
CA SER A 189 -0.20 40.50 23.15
C SER A 189 1.12 41.25 23.31
N HIS A 190 1.57 41.46 24.55
CA HIS A 190 2.87 42.06 24.89
C HIS A 190 4.03 41.24 24.31
N GLU A 191 4.04 39.93 24.56
CA GLU A 191 5.11 39.06 24.06
C GLU A 191 5.09 38.96 22.52
N MET A 192 3.89 38.89 21.92
CA MET A 192 3.75 38.98 20.47
C MET A 192 4.29 40.31 19.93
N GLY A 193 4.06 41.42 20.63
CA GLY A 193 4.60 42.74 20.28
C GLY A 193 6.12 42.72 20.16
N HIS A 194 6.83 42.06 21.09
CA HIS A 194 8.27 41.88 21.01
C HIS A 194 8.71 41.05 19.79
N VAL A 195 8.03 39.93 19.51
CA VAL A 195 8.30 39.12 18.32
C VAL A 195 8.15 39.94 17.03
N LEU A 196 7.22 40.89 17.03
CA LEU A 196 6.93 41.78 15.90
C LEU A 196 7.73 43.11 15.92
N GLY A 197 8.77 43.22 16.74
CA GLY A 197 9.73 44.32 16.68
C GLY A 197 9.43 45.52 17.60
N LEU A 198 8.49 45.40 18.53
CA LEU A 198 8.23 46.42 19.55
C LEU A 198 9.18 46.28 20.74
N TYR A 199 9.64 47.43 21.24
CA TYR A 199 10.39 47.56 22.47
C TYR A 199 9.42 47.99 23.58
N HIS A 200 9.80 47.77 24.84
CA HIS A 200 9.12 48.38 25.96
C HIS A 200 9.10 49.90 25.82
N THR A 201 8.01 50.54 26.25
CA THR A 201 7.84 52.01 26.19
C THR A 201 8.96 52.78 26.91
N TYR A 202 9.60 52.15 27.90
CA TYR A 202 10.69 52.70 28.69
C TYR A 202 12.09 52.34 28.19
N TYR A 203 12.20 51.78 26.97
CA TYR A 203 13.50 51.42 26.41
C TYR A 203 14.45 52.63 26.34
N GLY A 204 15.65 52.47 26.91
CA GLY A 204 16.68 53.51 26.93
C GLY A 204 16.61 54.54 28.06
N THR A 205 15.70 54.42 29.06
CA THR A 205 15.51 55.47 30.09
C THR A 205 16.12 55.21 31.48
N CYS A 206 16.85 54.12 31.75
CA CYS A 206 17.68 53.94 32.97
C CYS A 206 18.69 52.76 32.80
N PRO A 207 19.80 52.69 33.56
CA PRO A 207 20.78 51.61 33.39
C PRO A 207 20.21 50.26 33.84
N THR A 208 20.31 49.28 32.96
CA THR A 208 20.12 47.85 33.23
C THR A 208 21.10 47.40 34.33
N GLY A 209 20.59 47.33 35.56
CA GLY A 209 21.30 46.84 36.74
C GLY A 209 20.43 46.95 38.01
N PRO A 210 20.62 46.07 39.01
CA PRO A 210 19.70 45.94 40.14
C PRO A 210 19.62 47.26 40.93
N ILE A 211 18.41 47.83 41.02
CA ILE A 211 18.13 49.06 41.76
C ILE A 211 18.33 48.80 43.26
N ILE A 212 19.36 49.42 43.83
CA ILE A 212 19.43 49.64 45.29
C ILE A 212 18.62 50.89 45.59
N VAL A 213 17.52 50.73 46.32
CA VAL A 213 16.65 51.85 46.75
C VAL A 213 17.48 52.84 47.58
N GLY A 214 17.76 54.02 47.04
CA GLY A 214 18.31 55.16 47.80
C GLY A 214 19.60 55.84 47.30
N ALA A 215 20.06 55.63 46.06
CA ALA A 215 21.22 56.34 45.50
C ALA A 215 20.82 57.27 44.34
N ASP A 216 21.33 58.51 44.38
CA ASP A 216 21.17 59.53 43.33
C ASP A 216 21.58 58.98 41.95
N CYS A 217 20.70 59.17 40.97
CA CYS A 217 20.82 58.72 39.59
C CYS A 217 22.03 59.36 38.87
N PRO A 218 23.11 58.63 38.55
CA PRO A 218 24.17 59.13 37.68
C PRO A 218 23.78 58.85 36.22
N LEU A 219 23.83 59.90 35.39
CA LEU A 219 23.50 59.89 33.96
C LEU A 219 24.10 58.70 33.17
N PRO A 220 23.42 58.20 32.11
CA PRO A 220 23.80 56.97 31.42
C PRO A 220 25.10 57.13 30.60
N THR A 221 25.88 56.06 30.52
CA THR A 221 27.06 55.98 29.61
C THR A 221 26.75 55.30 28.28
N TYR A 222 25.53 54.77 28.09
CA TYR A 222 24.99 54.34 26.79
C TYR A 222 23.47 54.56 26.81
N GLY A 223 22.95 55.31 25.83
CA GLY A 223 21.56 55.77 25.75
C GLY A 223 21.38 57.21 26.23
N THR A 224 21.11 58.14 25.31
CA THR A 224 20.73 59.51 25.68
C THR A 224 19.30 59.45 26.24
N PRO A 225 19.02 59.91 27.48
CA PRO A 225 17.64 60.03 27.96
C PRO A 225 16.86 60.91 26.98
N CYS A 226 15.77 60.39 26.41
CA CYS A 226 14.93 61.18 25.52
C CYS A 226 14.30 62.33 26.32
N LEU A 227 14.47 63.57 25.83
CA LEU A 227 13.72 64.73 26.32
C LEU A 227 12.36 64.76 25.61
N GLU A 228 11.31 65.30 26.22
CA GLU A 228 10.00 65.53 25.57
C GLU A 228 10.11 66.52 24.39
N ASN A 229 10.63 66.06 23.25
CA ASN A 229 10.54 66.74 21.98
C ASN A 229 10.25 65.72 20.87
N THR A 230 9.78 66.19 19.73
CA THR A 230 9.27 65.38 18.61
C THR A 230 10.36 64.56 17.87
N SER A 231 11.47 64.20 18.51
CA SER A 231 12.59 63.42 17.93
C SER A 231 12.78 62.02 18.53
N ASN A 232 11.88 61.61 19.44
CA ASN A 232 11.90 60.33 20.18
C ASN A 232 11.74 59.05 19.34
N CYS A 233 11.64 59.13 18.02
CA CYS A 233 11.47 57.96 17.15
C CYS A 233 12.63 57.66 16.21
N ALA A 234 13.65 58.53 16.16
CA ALA A 234 14.81 58.35 15.29
C ALA A 234 15.98 57.65 16.01
N ASP A 235 16.40 58.17 17.18
CA ASP A 235 17.72 57.84 17.76
C ASP A 235 17.71 57.49 19.27
N CYS A 236 16.57 57.54 19.95
CA CYS A 236 16.43 57.21 21.38
C CYS A 236 14.99 56.71 21.67
N GLY A 237 14.75 56.08 22.83
CA GLY A 237 13.40 55.61 23.21
C GLY A 237 13.05 54.29 22.53
N ASP A 238 11.78 53.87 22.60
CA ASP A 238 11.23 52.66 21.96
C ASP A 238 11.17 52.72 20.42
N PHE A 239 11.67 53.82 19.82
CA PHE A 239 11.69 54.12 18.38
C PHE A 239 10.29 54.30 17.76
N ILE A 240 9.34 54.83 18.53
CA ILE A 240 7.96 55.08 18.11
C ILE A 240 7.58 56.52 18.46
N CYS A 241 6.95 57.24 17.52
CA CYS A 241 6.80 58.70 17.67
C CYS A 241 5.59 59.10 18.55
N ASP A 242 4.55 58.26 18.58
CA ASP A 242 3.29 58.51 19.27
C ASP A 242 3.19 57.85 20.65
N THR A 243 4.26 57.17 21.12
CA THR A 243 4.40 56.68 22.49
C THR A 243 5.01 57.78 23.38
N PRO A 244 4.33 58.19 24.47
CA PRO A 244 4.89 59.16 25.41
C PRO A 244 6.17 58.63 26.06
N THR A 245 7.10 59.54 26.41
CA THR A 245 8.34 59.16 27.09
C THR A 245 8.05 58.49 28.44
N ASP A 246 8.52 57.25 28.60
CA ASP A 246 8.34 56.46 29.82
C ASP A 246 9.66 56.35 30.61
N PRO A 247 9.77 56.96 31.80
CA PRO A 247 10.99 56.98 32.61
C PRO A 247 11.21 55.73 33.48
N PHE A 248 10.44 54.65 33.27
CA PHE A 248 10.45 53.40 34.05
C PHE A 248 9.94 53.55 35.50
N ASN A 249 9.38 52.47 36.05
CA ASN A 249 8.99 52.30 37.46
C ASN A 249 7.86 53.23 37.95
N VAL A 250 6.61 52.85 37.61
CA VAL A 250 5.40 53.49 38.14
C VAL A 250 5.17 53.02 39.57
N VAL A 251 5.29 53.93 40.55
CA VAL A 251 5.12 53.59 41.97
C VAL A 251 3.72 54.00 42.41
N ASN A 252 3.07 53.12 43.20
CA ASN A 252 1.65 53.20 43.60
C ASN A 252 0.63 52.97 42.47
N LEU A 253 0.87 52.02 41.56
CA LEU A 253 -0.19 51.49 40.70
C LEU A 253 -1.29 50.87 41.56
N THR A 254 -2.45 51.50 41.63
CA THR A 254 -3.66 50.96 42.23
C THR A 254 -4.26 49.90 41.29
N PRO A 255 -4.33 48.61 41.68
CA PRO A 255 -4.82 47.53 40.80
C PRO A 255 -6.25 47.77 40.26
N THR A 256 -7.02 48.63 40.92
CA THR A 256 -8.42 48.92 40.59
C THR A 256 -8.64 50.18 39.76
N THR A 257 -7.68 51.12 39.71
CA THR A 257 -7.86 52.37 38.96
C THR A 257 -6.83 52.57 37.86
N CYS A 258 -5.79 51.71 37.76
CA CYS A 258 -4.74 51.82 36.76
C CYS A 258 -4.16 53.24 36.70
N GLU A 259 -3.91 53.85 37.87
CA GLU A 259 -3.35 55.18 38.02
C GLU A 259 -2.01 55.08 38.75
N GLY A 260 -1.00 55.86 38.34
CA GLY A 260 0.31 55.88 39.00
C GLY A 260 1.14 57.13 38.72
N ILE A 261 2.14 57.39 39.57
CA ILE A 261 3.09 58.51 39.44
C ILE A 261 4.49 57.93 39.27
N SER A 262 5.27 58.45 38.31
CA SER A 262 6.66 58.03 38.09
C SER A 262 7.56 58.46 39.27
N ASN A 263 8.39 57.55 39.77
CA ASN A 263 9.15 57.77 41.01
C ASN A 263 10.63 58.12 40.80
N CYS A 264 11.01 58.52 39.59
CA CYS A 264 12.37 59.00 39.29
C CYS A 264 12.64 60.45 39.75
N GLY A 265 11.75 61.08 40.52
CA GLY A 265 11.90 62.49 40.94
C GLY A 265 11.80 63.49 39.78
N LEU A 266 11.38 63.04 38.61
CA LEU A 266 11.24 63.82 37.39
C LEU A 266 9.81 64.34 37.28
N THR A 267 9.61 65.65 37.50
CA THR A 267 8.33 66.31 37.26
C THR A 267 8.17 66.60 35.76
N GLY A 268 7.09 66.13 35.14
CA GLY A 268 6.70 66.52 33.78
C GLY A 268 6.52 65.39 32.77
N TYR A 269 6.65 64.11 33.15
CA TYR A 269 6.42 62.96 32.26
C TYR A 269 5.05 62.33 32.50
N TYR A 270 4.37 61.94 31.42
CA TYR A 270 3.05 61.29 31.42
C TYR A 270 3.12 59.95 30.65
N PRO A 271 3.72 58.89 31.24
CA PRO A 271 3.80 57.59 30.58
C PRO A 271 2.40 57.03 30.33
N ASP A 272 2.24 56.37 29.18
CA ASP A 272 1.02 55.65 28.86
C ASP A 272 1.04 54.27 29.52
N ILE A 273 0.49 54.23 30.73
CA ILE A 273 0.41 53.01 31.55
C ILE A 273 -0.67 52.04 31.06
N GLU A 274 -1.49 52.44 30.08
CA GLU A 274 -2.48 51.57 29.43
C GLU A 274 -1.93 50.91 28.16
N ASN A 275 -0.73 51.32 27.72
CA ASN A 275 -0.05 50.73 26.58
C ASN A 275 0.34 49.28 26.88
N ILE A 276 0.06 48.38 25.94
CA ILE A 276 0.37 46.95 26.09
C ILE A 276 1.88 46.72 26.29
N MET A 277 2.76 47.56 25.72
CA MET A 277 4.22 47.47 25.89
C MET A 277 4.77 48.17 27.14
N SER A 278 3.88 48.63 28.05
CA SER A 278 4.26 49.21 29.33
C SER A 278 4.60 48.13 30.38
N SER A 279 5.21 48.54 31.50
CA SER A 279 5.49 47.69 32.68
C SER A 279 4.33 47.67 33.71
N SER A 280 3.12 48.03 33.28
CA SER A 280 1.89 48.09 34.10
C SER A 280 1.35 46.71 34.52
N GLN A 281 0.34 46.64 35.38
CA GLN A 281 -0.23 45.34 35.76
C GLN A 281 -1.01 44.70 34.59
N PRO A 282 -1.09 43.35 34.51
CA PRO A 282 -1.75 42.66 33.39
C PRO A 282 -3.18 43.13 33.10
N ASN A 283 -3.91 43.57 34.13
CA ASN A 283 -5.29 44.04 34.00
C ASN A 283 -5.44 45.50 33.56
N CYS A 284 -4.33 46.23 33.36
CA CYS A 284 -4.29 47.63 32.97
C CYS A 284 -3.80 47.83 31.52
N LEU A 285 -3.44 46.77 30.81
CA LEU A 285 -2.95 46.81 29.43
C LEU A 285 -4.16 46.74 28.48
N TYR A 286 -4.34 47.75 27.63
CA TYR A 286 -5.57 47.87 26.81
C TYR A 286 -5.34 48.21 25.34
N HIS A 287 -4.19 48.77 24.95
CA HIS A 287 -4.02 49.21 23.57
C HIS A 287 -2.56 49.28 23.09
N PHE A 288 -2.39 49.23 21.77
CA PHE A 288 -1.21 49.73 21.08
C PHE A 288 -1.51 51.10 20.43
N THR A 289 -0.47 51.88 20.18
CA THR A 289 -0.56 53.12 19.43
C THR A 289 -0.62 52.88 17.92
N ALA A 290 -0.90 53.93 17.14
CA ALA A 290 -1.01 53.81 15.68
C ALA A 290 0.36 53.50 15.05
N ASP A 291 1.43 54.15 15.55
CA ASP A 291 2.78 53.91 15.05
C ASP A 291 3.36 52.58 15.53
N GLN A 292 2.96 52.08 16.72
CA GLN A 292 3.22 50.68 17.13
C GLN A 292 2.64 49.70 16.10
N GLY A 293 1.38 49.90 15.71
CA GLY A 293 0.75 49.10 14.65
C GLY A 293 1.49 49.19 13.30
N SER A 294 1.92 50.39 12.91
CA SER A 294 2.70 50.57 11.66
C SER A 294 4.04 49.86 11.71
N ARG A 295 4.74 49.94 12.84
CA ARG A 295 6.03 49.28 13.04
C ARG A 295 5.91 47.76 12.93
N MET A 296 4.91 47.15 13.58
CA MET A 296 4.70 45.70 13.51
C MET A 296 4.44 45.23 12.06
N ARG A 297 3.65 45.98 11.28
CA ARG A 297 3.41 45.65 9.87
C ARG A 297 4.68 45.79 9.02
N ASP A 298 5.52 46.80 9.26
CA ASP A 298 6.81 46.94 8.58
C ASP A 298 7.73 45.74 8.88
N PHE A 299 7.77 45.26 10.13
CA PHE A 299 8.55 44.08 10.49
C PHE A 299 8.04 42.82 9.78
N LEU A 300 6.73 42.62 9.70
CA LEU A 300 6.11 41.48 9.02
C LEU A 300 6.39 41.46 7.51
N THR A 301 6.60 42.61 6.88
CA THR A 301 6.86 42.71 5.42
C THR A 301 8.34 42.80 5.06
N ILE A 302 9.21 43.17 6.00
CA ILE A 302 10.63 43.47 5.72
C ILE A 302 11.59 42.50 6.41
N HIS A 303 11.27 42.00 7.60
CA HIS A 303 12.21 41.20 8.37
C HIS A 303 12.30 39.75 7.82
N PRO A 304 13.50 39.24 7.45
CA PRO A 304 13.65 37.92 6.82
C PRO A 304 13.09 36.76 7.63
N ALA A 305 13.14 36.82 8.96
CA ALA A 305 12.56 35.79 9.82
C ALA A 305 11.03 35.84 9.93
N LEU A 306 10.39 36.99 9.65
CA LEU A 306 8.93 37.17 9.82
C LEU A 306 8.16 37.11 8.50
N ILE A 307 8.79 37.43 7.37
CA ILE A 307 8.17 37.29 6.04
C ILE A 307 7.59 35.88 5.82
N PRO A 308 8.27 34.77 6.18
CA PRO A 308 7.71 33.42 6.04
C PRO A 308 6.48 33.16 6.92
N CYS A 309 6.33 33.89 8.03
CA CYS A 309 5.20 33.76 8.95
C CYS A 309 3.91 34.41 8.42
N VAL A 310 3.99 35.27 7.41
CA VAL A 310 2.83 35.91 6.79
C VAL A 310 2.11 34.94 5.85
N ILE A 311 0.80 34.80 6.05
CA ILE A 311 -0.07 33.99 5.21
C ILE A 311 -0.42 34.78 3.94
N THR A 312 0.14 34.36 2.81
CA THR A 312 -0.09 35.00 1.51
C THR A 312 -1.32 34.47 0.77
N ASN A 313 -1.91 33.35 1.22
CA ASN A 313 -3.13 32.75 0.67
C ASN A 313 -4.14 32.44 1.78
N PRO A 314 -5.41 32.90 1.70
CA PRO A 314 -6.41 32.58 2.71
C PRO A 314 -6.70 31.07 2.75
N ASP A 315 -7.20 30.59 3.89
CA ASP A 315 -7.79 29.24 3.99
C ASP A 315 -8.87 29.08 2.91
N VAL A 316 -8.88 27.94 2.23
CA VAL A 316 -9.76 27.66 1.11
C VAL A 316 -10.76 26.57 1.46
N GLY A 317 -11.99 26.75 0.99
CA GLY A 317 -13.09 25.82 1.21
C GLY A 317 -14.23 26.08 0.23
N GLY A 318 -15.02 25.05 -0.06
CA GLY A 318 -16.22 25.15 -0.89
C GLY A 318 -15.95 25.07 -2.40
N THR A 319 -16.88 25.61 -3.19
CA THR A 319 -16.79 25.54 -4.66
C THR A 319 -15.85 26.61 -5.20
N LEU A 320 -14.84 26.19 -5.96
CA LEU A 320 -13.91 27.11 -6.59
C LEU A 320 -14.59 27.96 -7.67
N PRO A 321 -14.06 29.17 -7.96
CA PRO A 321 -14.53 29.99 -9.07
C PRO A 321 -14.50 29.22 -10.39
N LEU A 322 -15.50 29.46 -11.25
CA LEU A 322 -15.54 28.86 -12.59
C LEU A 322 -14.32 29.30 -13.42
N GLY A 323 -13.73 28.37 -14.16
CA GLY A 323 -12.58 28.62 -15.03
C GLY A 323 -11.27 28.07 -14.47
N LEU A 324 -10.18 28.82 -14.61
CA LEU A 324 -8.84 28.39 -14.20
C LEU A 324 -8.53 28.90 -12.79
N THR A 325 -8.14 27.99 -11.90
CA THR A 325 -7.63 28.32 -10.56
C THR A 325 -6.20 27.78 -10.43
N TYR A 326 -5.30 28.58 -9.85
CA TYR A 326 -3.90 28.22 -9.63
C TYR A 326 -3.56 28.31 -8.15
N TRP A 327 -2.98 27.24 -7.61
CA TRP A 327 -2.47 27.14 -6.26
C TRP A 327 -0.96 26.93 -6.30
N THR A 328 -0.24 27.77 -5.55
CA THR A 328 1.21 27.73 -5.38
C THR A 328 1.56 28.05 -3.94
N GLY A 329 2.70 27.57 -3.45
CA GLY A 329 3.10 27.76 -2.05
C GLY A 329 2.21 26.99 -1.08
N GLN A 330 2.05 27.50 0.14
CA GLN A 330 1.25 26.82 1.17
C GLN A 330 -0.24 27.14 1.05
N ILE A 331 -1.07 26.10 1.14
CA ILE A 331 -2.54 26.18 1.11
C ILE A 331 -3.11 25.36 2.26
N ASN A 332 -4.10 25.89 2.97
CA ASN A 332 -4.85 25.17 4.00
C ASN A 332 -6.30 24.98 3.54
N VAL A 333 -6.79 23.75 3.58
CA VAL A 333 -8.14 23.36 3.19
C VAL A 333 -8.94 23.05 4.45
N THR A 334 -9.96 23.86 4.72
CA THR A 334 -10.81 23.74 5.93
C THR A 334 -12.18 23.12 5.64
N GLU A 335 -12.58 23.06 4.37
CA GLU A 335 -13.80 22.43 3.89
C GLU A 335 -13.54 21.77 2.54
N ASP A 336 -14.42 20.85 2.12
CA ASP A 336 -14.30 20.21 0.80
C ASP A 336 -14.20 21.21 -0.34
N ILE A 337 -13.25 20.94 -1.25
CA ILE A 337 -13.00 21.73 -2.44
C ILE A 337 -13.74 21.12 -3.61
N ILE A 338 -14.64 21.88 -4.24
CA ILE A 338 -15.38 21.41 -5.42
C ILE A 338 -14.80 22.07 -6.68
N VAL A 339 -14.20 21.26 -7.56
CA VAL A 339 -13.82 21.68 -8.91
C VAL A 339 -15.01 21.46 -9.84
N ALA A 340 -15.72 22.55 -10.13
CA ALA A 340 -16.98 22.51 -10.90
C ALA A 340 -16.77 22.16 -12.39
N THR A 341 -17.80 21.60 -13.02
CA THR A 341 -17.82 21.29 -14.47
C THR A 341 -17.32 22.45 -15.32
N GLY A 342 -16.40 22.17 -16.23
CA GLY A 342 -15.79 23.17 -17.12
C GLY A 342 -14.69 24.02 -16.47
N SER A 343 -14.29 23.69 -15.23
CA SER A 343 -13.22 24.37 -14.50
C SER A 343 -11.98 23.48 -14.38
N GLU A 344 -10.83 24.11 -14.15
CA GLU A 344 -9.55 23.44 -14.00
C GLU A 344 -8.80 24.02 -12.79
N LEU A 345 -8.31 23.14 -11.92
CA LEU A 345 -7.46 23.49 -10.78
C LEU A 345 -6.03 23.02 -11.05
N TYR A 346 -5.07 23.94 -11.00
CA TYR A 346 -3.64 23.70 -11.04
C TYR A 346 -3.07 23.82 -9.63
N ILE A 347 -2.39 22.78 -9.16
CA ILE A 347 -1.63 22.77 -7.91
C ILE A 347 -0.17 22.52 -8.29
N ASP A 348 0.61 23.59 -8.36
CA ASP A 348 1.99 23.59 -8.85
C ASP A 348 2.92 24.14 -7.77
N ASP A 349 4.01 23.41 -7.47
CA ASP A 349 4.99 23.80 -6.46
C ASP A 349 4.34 24.18 -5.10
N ALA A 350 3.34 23.40 -4.69
CA ALA A 350 2.49 23.72 -3.53
C ALA A 350 2.58 22.67 -2.42
N LEU A 351 2.32 23.14 -1.19
CA LEU A 351 2.13 22.32 0.00
C LEU A 351 0.72 22.54 0.54
N VAL A 352 -0.14 21.54 0.39
CA VAL A 352 -1.57 21.62 0.70
C VAL A 352 -1.86 20.79 1.94
N TYR A 353 -2.43 21.42 2.96
CA TYR A 353 -2.85 20.80 4.20
C TYR A 353 -4.36 20.67 4.26
N PHE A 354 -4.84 19.50 4.65
CA PHE A 354 -6.26 19.21 4.85
C PHE A 354 -6.55 19.11 6.35
N ALA A 355 -7.53 19.89 6.84
CA ALA A 355 -7.76 20.09 8.26
C ALA A 355 -8.11 18.79 9.00
N ASP A 356 -9.00 17.96 8.43
CA ASP A 356 -9.47 16.72 9.04
C ASP A 356 -10.13 15.73 8.03
N ILE A 357 -10.73 14.66 8.56
CA ILE A 357 -11.41 13.58 7.80
C ILE A 357 -12.65 14.03 7.02
N ASN A 358 -13.13 15.26 7.21
CA ASN A 358 -14.24 15.86 6.48
C ASN A 358 -13.79 16.81 5.37
N THR A 359 -12.48 16.84 5.08
CA THR A 359 -11.90 17.69 4.03
C THR A 359 -11.29 16.86 2.91
N GLY A 360 -11.50 17.29 1.67
CA GLY A 360 -11.04 16.64 0.46
C GLY A 360 -11.19 17.50 -0.80
N ILE A 361 -10.95 16.89 -1.96
CA ILE A 361 -11.19 17.52 -3.27
C ILE A 361 -12.19 16.68 -4.05
N VAL A 362 -13.23 17.31 -4.59
CA VAL A 362 -14.24 16.68 -5.45
C VAL A 362 -14.15 17.25 -6.85
N ILE A 363 -13.85 16.39 -7.82
CA ILE A 363 -13.75 16.75 -9.24
C ILE A 363 -15.02 16.32 -9.95
N LYS A 364 -15.79 17.29 -10.45
CA LYS A 364 -17.03 17.03 -11.19
C LYS A 364 -16.76 16.57 -12.63
N PRO A 365 -17.72 15.89 -13.29
CA PRO A 365 -17.64 15.61 -14.72
C PRO A 365 -17.37 16.88 -15.53
N GLY A 366 -16.41 16.85 -16.46
CA GLY A 366 -16.00 18.03 -17.23
C GLY A 366 -14.97 18.93 -16.54
N ALA A 367 -14.54 18.59 -15.32
CA ALA A 367 -13.49 19.31 -14.60
C ALA A 367 -12.16 18.55 -14.65
N ILE A 368 -11.06 19.29 -14.49
CA ILE A 368 -9.69 18.75 -14.47
C ILE A 368 -8.97 19.24 -13.21
N LEU A 369 -8.30 18.33 -12.51
CA LEU A 369 -7.31 18.64 -11.48
C LEU A 369 -5.93 18.27 -11.99
N ARG A 370 -4.97 19.19 -11.89
CA ARG A 370 -3.56 18.95 -12.19
C ARG A 370 -2.72 19.23 -10.96
N ILE A 371 -1.90 18.26 -10.58
CA ILE A 371 -0.99 18.35 -9.45
C ILE A 371 0.42 18.07 -9.95
N ASN A 372 1.30 19.06 -9.88
CA ASN A 372 2.69 18.94 -10.29
C ASN A 372 3.63 19.42 -9.19
N ASN A 373 4.70 18.65 -8.95
CA ASN A 373 5.75 18.98 -7.97
C ASN A 373 5.21 19.46 -6.61
N SER A 374 4.11 18.87 -6.16
CA SER A 374 3.36 19.35 -5.00
C SER A 374 3.17 18.25 -3.96
N THR A 375 2.89 18.64 -2.72
CA THR A 375 2.56 17.71 -1.63
C THR A 375 1.17 18.02 -1.08
N LEU A 376 0.27 17.04 -1.13
CA LEU A 376 -1.04 17.09 -0.50
C LEU A 376 -1.02 16.16 0.71
N GLN A 377 -1.36 16.68 1.89
CA GLN A 377 -1.25 15.92 3.13
C GLN A 377 -2.31 16.29 4.17
N GLY A 378 -2.59 15.36 5.07
CA GLY A 378 -3.37 15.63 6.27
C GLY A 378 -2.66 16.62 7.19
N ASN A 379 -3.42 17.16 8.15
CA ASN A 379 -2.92 18.05 9.18
C ASN A 379 -1.73 17.42 9.92
N LYS A 380 -0.62 18.15 10.06
CA LYS A 380 0.60 17.68 10.75
C LYS A 380 0.41 17.53 12.26
N CYS A 381 -0.54 18.27 12.83
CA CYS A 381 -0.65 18.48 14.27
C CYS A 381 -1.56 17.46 14.93
N THR A 382 -2.56 16.99 14.19
CA THR A 382 -3.40 15.86 14.58
C THR A 382 -3.19 14.79 13.52
N PRO A 383 -2.74 13.57 13.87
CA PRO A 383 -2.63 12.48 12.93
C PRO A 383 -4.04 11.98 12.60
N THR A 384 -4.77 12.77 11.81
CA THR A 384 -6.12 12.51 11.35
C THR A 384 -6.06 12.51 9.83
N PRO A 385 -6.50 11.43 9.18
CA PRO A 385 -6.48 11.38 7.73
C PRO A 385 -7.49 12.37 7.16
N TRP A 386 -7.24 12.83 5.94
CA TRP A 386 -8.22 13.56 5.13
C TRP A 386 -8.93 12.61 4.16
N GLN A 387 -10.02 13.04 3.52
CA GLN A 387 -10.82 12.15 2.66
C GLN A 387 -10.03 11.64 1.46
N GLY A 388 -9.23 12.52 0.86
CA GLY A 388 -8.57 12.30 -0.43
C GLY A 388 -9.26 13.04 -1.58
N ILE A 389 -9.02 12.58 -2.81
CA ILE A 389 -9.56 13.19 -4.03
C ILE A 389 -10.64 12.28 -4.62
N LEU A 390 -11.88 12.76 -4.60
CA LEU A 390 -13.03 12.11 -5.21
C LEU A 390 -13.20 12.57 -6.66
N ILE A 391 -13.22 11.62 -7.59
CA ILE A 391 -13.21 11.86 -9.03
C ILE A 391 -14.50 11.28 -9.62
N GLU A 392 -15.48 12.15 -9.84
CA GLU A 392 -16.81 11.73 -10.31
C GLU A 392 -16.79 11.39 -11.80
N GLY A 393 -17.44 10.30 -12.21
CA GLY A 393 -17.64 10.04 -13.63
C GLY A 393 -18.74 9.03 -13.92
N ASN A 394 -19.11 8.92 -15.19
CA ASN A 394 -20.24 8.10 -15.63
C ASN A 394 -19.77 6.72 -16.10
N THR A 395 -20.08 5.68 -15.34
CA THR A 395 -19.66 4.30 -15.64
C THR A 395 -20.00 3.81 -17.06
N ASN A 396 -21.08 4.33 -17.67
CA ASN A 396 -21.59 3.89 -18.97
C ASN A 396 -21.10 4.76 -20.15
N LYS A 397 -20.13 5.64 -19.92
CA LYS A 397 -19.55 6.51 -20.95
C LYS A 397 -18.08 6.18 -21.16
N ALA A 398 -17.67 6.11 -22.42
CA ALA A 398 -16.30 5.82 -22.80
C ALA A 398 -15.35 6.92 -22.31
N HIS A 399 -14.11 6.56 -21.99
CA HIS A 399 -13.07 7.55 -21.74
C HIS A 399 -12.57 8.13 -23.08
N PRO A 400 -12.47 9.47 -23.23
CA PRO A 400 -11.88 10.08 -24.43
C PRO A 400 -10.41 9.67 -24.59
N THR A 401 -9.81 9.74 -25.79
CA THR A 401 -8.35 9.46 -25.95
C THR A 401 -7.49 10.64 -25.55
N ASP A 402 -8.04 11.84 -25.62
CA ASP A 402 -7.40 13.15 -25.43
C ASP A 402 -7.77 13.79 -24.07
N TYR A 403 -8.23 12.98 -23.11
CA TYR A 403 -8.66 13.46 -21.79
C TYR A 403 -7.58 14.24 -21.04
N TYR A 404 -6.32 13.92 -21.31
CA TYR A 404 -5.18 14.59 -20.71
C TYR A 404 -5.15 16.09 -21.03
N THR A 405 -5.52 16.47 -22.27
CA THR A 405 -5.49 17.87 -22.75
C THR A 405 -6.87 18.51 -22.64
N ASN A 406 -7.93 17.79 -23.03
CA ASN A 406 -9.27 18.36 -23.21
C ASN A 406 -10.25 17.97 -22.10
N GLY A 407 -9.82 17.17 -21.12
CA GLY A 407 -10.71 16.63 -20.09
C GLY A 407 -11.73 15.65 -20.66
N SER A 408 -12.83 15.45 -19.94
CA SER A 408 -13.93 14.59 -20.40
C SER A 408 -15.29 15.22 -20.05
N PRO A 409 -16.24 15.32 -20.99
CA PRO A 409 -17.57 15.86 -20.68
C PRO A 409 -18.40 14.98 -19.73
N HIS A 410 -17.97 13.74 -19.48
CA HIS A 410 -18.70 12.76 -18.69
C HIS A 410 -17.95 12.28 -17.45
N HIS A 411 -16.68 12.70 -17.31
CA HIS A 411 -15.79 12.23 -16.25
C HIS A 411 -14.95 13.40 -15.73
N GLY A 412 -14.74 13.44 -14.42
CA GLY A 412 -13.68 14.22 -13.81
C GLY A 412 -12.35 13.57 -14.14
N VAL A 413 -11.30 14.39 -14.25
CA VAL A 413 -9.95 13.94 -14.56
C VAL A 413 -8.99 14.44 -13.49
N ALA A 414 -8.30 13.53 -12.81
CA ALA A 414 -7.21 13.85 -11.90
C ALA A 414 -5.87 13.47 -12.52
N ILE A 415 -4.96 14.44 -12.64
CA ILE A 415 -3.62 14.27 -13.19
C ILE A 415 -2.63 14.59 -12.07
N VAL A 416 -1.88 13.60 -11.64
CA VAL A 416 -0.89 13.69 -10.56
C VAL A 416 0.47 13.26 -11.11
N GLU A 417 1.37 14.22 -11.20
CA GLU A 417 2.72 14.02 -11.72
C GLU A 417 3.77 14.59 -10.76
N ASN A 418 4.87 13.85 -10.55
CA ASN A 418 6.01 14.31 -9.74
C ASN A 418 5.61 14.80 -8.33
N SER A 419 4.51 14.28 -7.77
CA SER A 419 3.88 14.84 -6.57
C SER A 419 3.72 13.79 -5.48
N THR A 420 3.47 14.24 -4.25
CA THR A 420 3.22 13.38 -3.10
C THR A 420 1.78 13.58 -2.62
N VAL A 421 1.01 12.48 -2.51
CA VAL A 421 -0.32 12.49 -1.90
C VAL A 421 -0.30 11.55 -0.71
N ARG A 422 -0.52 12.09 0.49
CA ARG A 422 -0.29 11.34 1.73
C ARG A 422 -1.33 11.56 2.81
N ASP A 423 -1.39 10.60 3.73
CA ASP A 423 -2.25 10.65 4.91
C ASP A 423 -3.75 10.74 4.57
N ALA A 424 -4.19 10.16 3.45
CA ALA A 424 -5.59 10.14 3.02
C ALA A 424 -6.30 8.81 3.34
N ILE A 425 -7.62 8.85 3.54
CA ILE A 425 -8.48 7.67 3.54
C ILE A 425 -8.40 6.98 2.18
N THR A 426 -8.71 7.71 1.09
CA THR A 426 -8.53 7.22 -0.28
C THR A 426 -7.89 8.31 -1.13
N ALA A 427 -6.59 8.25 -1.41
CA ALA A 427 -5.85 9.34 -2.03
C ALA A 427 -6.44 9.77 -3.39
N LEU A 428 -6.74 8.80 -4.27
CA LEU A 428 -7.46 9.00 -5.53
C LEU A 428 -8.61 7.98 -5.63
N HIS A 429 -9.86 8.46 -5.67
CA HIS A 429 -11.06 7.61 -5.75
C HIS A 429 -11.91 7.95 -6.98
N ALA A 430 -11.91 7.08 -7.99
CA ALA A 430 -12.84 7.19 -9.11
C ALA A 430 -14.22 6.62 -8.74
N TYR A 431 -15.21 7.51 -8.58
CA TYR A 431 -16.54 7.25 -8.00
C TYR A 431 -17.68 7.83 -8.88
N ASP A 432 -18.94 7.48 -8.60
CA ASP A 432 -20.16 8.03 -9.20
C ASP A 432 -21.21 8.33 -8.12
N LEU A 433 -21.74 9.56 -8.08
CA LEU A 433 -22.70 10.08 -7.09
C LEU A 433 -24.12 9.50 -7.20
N VAL A 434 -24.46 8.79 -8.27
CA VAL A 434 -25.78 8.13 -8.41
C VAL A 434 -25.77 6.79 -7.67
N ASP A 435 -25.43 6.83 -6.39
CA ASP A 435 -25.32 5.66 -5.53
C ASP A 435 -26.73 5.20 -5.12
N VAL A 436 -27.22 4.16 -5.79
CA VAL A 436 -28.19 3.27 -5.16
C VAL A 436 -27.40 2.44 -4.16
N VAL A 437 -27.69 2.62 -2.87
CA VAL A 437 -27.05 1.95 -1.72
C VAL A 437 -26.57 0.54 -2.10
N GLY A 438 -25.25 0.35 -2.12
CA GLY A 438 -24.60 -0.95 -2.32
C GLY A 438 -24.14 -1.28 -3.74
N SER A 439 -24.07 -0.31 -4.67
CA SER A 439 -23.69 -0.60 -6.07
C SER A 439 -22.32 -0.11 -6.54
N THR A 440 -21.60 0.71 -5.73
CA THR A 440 -20.27 1.33 -6.01
C THR A 440 -19.98 1.48 -7.51
N MET A 441 -20.61 2.48 -8.12
CA MET A 441 -20.40 2.85 -9.52
C MET A 441 -19.22 3.85 -9.60
N GLY A 442 -18.44 3.79 -10.67
CA GLY A 442 -17.29 4.68 -10.91
C GLY A 442 -17.31 5.28 -12.31
N GLY A 443 -16.24 5.98 -12.68
CA GLY A 443 -16.07 6.53 -14.03
C GLY A 443 -15.07 7.67 -14.14
N GLY A 444 -14.62 8.22 -13.00
CA GLY A 444 -13.50 9.16 -12.99
C GLY A 444 -12.25 8.62 -13.68
N ILE A 445 -11.43 9.52 -14.20
CA ILE A 445 -10.16 9.19 -14.87
C ILE A 445 -9.00 9.57 -13.96
N VAL A 446 -8.13 8.59 -13.68
CA VAL A 446 -6.89 8.80 -12.92
C VAL A 446 -5.70 8.76 -13.87
N TYR A 447 -4.86 9.77 -13.83
CA TYR A 447 -3.52 9.76 -14.41
C TYR A 447 -2.52 9.98 -13.27
N ALA A 448 -1.86 8.90 -12.84
CA ALA A 448 -0.86 8.94 -11.77
C ALA A 448 0.48 8.47 -12.33
N LYS A 449 1.45 9.38 -12.39
CA LYS A 449 2.79 9.08 -12.92
C LYS A 449 3.90 9.70 -12.09
N ASN A 450 5.00 8.96 -11.92
CA ASN A 450 6.20 9.44 -11.21
C ASN A 450 5.89 10.11 -9.87
N SER A 451 4.90 9.61 -9.14
CA SER A 451 4.37 10.22 -7.92
C SER A 451 4.47 9.29 -6.72
N GLN A 452 4.34 9.84 -5.52
CA GLN A 452 4.41 9.11 -4.26
C GLN A 452 3.06 9.11 -3.56
N PHE A 453 2.63 7.94 -3.11
CA PHE A 453 1.42 7.75 -2.32
C PHE A 453 1.82 7.18 -0.96
N ILE A 454 1.77 8.01 0.09
CA ILE A 454 2.35 7.68 1.38
C ILE A 454 1.30 7.61 2.47
N ASN A 455 1.34 6.56 3.29
CA ASN A 455 0.48 6.38 4.44
C ASN A 455 -0.99 6.59 4.11
N ASN A 456 -1.46 6.11 2.96
CA ASN A 456 -2.88 6.17 2.60
C ASN A 456 -3.54 4.84 2.96
N ARG A 457 -4.79 4.86 3.44
CA ARG A 457 -5.54 3.61 3.68
C ARG A 457 -5.87 2.94 2.36
N VAL A 458 -6.25 3.71 1.35
CA VAL A 458 -6.25 3.31 -0.05
C VAL A 458 -5.53 4.38 -0.88
N SER A 459 -4.55 4.00 -1.69
CA SER A 459 -3.87 5.02 -2.52
C SER A 459 -4.64 5.31 -3.79
N ILE A 460 -5.02 4.28 -4.55
CA ILE A 460 -5.83 4.45 -5.76
C ILE A 460 -6.98 3.46 -5.74
N GLN A 461 -8.21 3.97 -5.81
CA GLN A 461 -9.43 3.17 -5.94
C GLN A 461 -10.14 3.46 -7.26
N LEU A 462 -10.31 2.43 -8.09
CA LEU A 462 -11.10 2.49 -9.32
C LEU A 462 -12.32 1.57 -9.20
N ASP A 463 -13.50 2.17 -9.10
CA ASP A 463 -14.77 1.44 -8.99
C ASP A 463 -15.34 1.03 -10.36
N ARG A 464 -16.57 0.50 -10.36
CA ARG A 464 -17.15 -0.19 -11.51
C ARG A 464 -17.23 0.73 -12.72
N PHE A 465 -16.53 0.32 -13.80
CA PHE A 465 -16.52 1.00 -15.10
C PHE A 465 -16.97 0.05 -16.20
N ARG A 466 -17.93 0.50 -17.03
CA ARG A 466 -18.53 -0.29 -18.11
C ARG A 466 -18.16 0.23 -19.51
N GLY A 467 -18.14 1.55 -19.72
CA GLY A 467 -18.02 2.18 -21.04
C GLY A 467 -19.33 2.16 -21.86
N GLU A 468 -19.26 2.55 -23.15
CA GLU A 468 -20.42 2.61 -24.06
C GLU A 468 -20.78 1.23 -24.66
N PRO A 469 -22.03 0.74 -24.54
CA PRO A 469 -22.46 -0.53 -25.15
C PRO A 469 -22.30 -0.57 -26.69
N GLY A 470 -21.60 -1.58 -27.23
CA GLY A 470 -21.61 -1.99 -28.64
C GLY A 470 -20.37 -1.70 -29.49
N GLY A 471 -19.21 -1.29 -28.93
CA GLY A 471 -18.01 -1.03 -29.77
C GLY A 471 -16.68 -0.98 -29.02
N PRO A 472 -15.52 -0.79 -29.70
CA PRO A 472 -14.16 -0.80 -29.11
C PRO A 472 -13.85 0.35 -28.11
N LYS A 473 -14.88 1.01 -27.58
CA LYS A 473 -14.87 2.17 -26.68
C LYS A 473 -15.01 1.80 -25.18
N TYR A 474 -14.87 0.52 -24.85
CA TYR A 474 -15.03 -0.01 -23.48
C TYR A 474 -13.79 0.14 -22.60
N TYR A 475 -12.68 0.67 -23.11
CA TYR A 475 -11.43 0.70 -22.37
C TYR A 475 -11.42 1.76 -21.26
N GLN A 476 -11.09 1.32 -20.05
CA GLN A 476 -10.62 2.15 -18.97
C GLN A 476 -9.24 2.69 -19.36
N LYS A 477 -9.11 4.02 -19.37
CA LYS A 477 -7.90 4.73 -19.84
C LYS A 477 -7.08 5.38 -18.72
N SER A 478 -7.41 5.06 -17.48
CA SER A 478 -6.59 5.49 -16.34
C SER A 478 -5.17 4.94 -16.45
N ILE A 479 -4.19 5.71 -15.97
CA ILE A 479 -2.76 5.44 -16.03
C ILE A 479 -2.21 5.37 -14.60
N ILE A 480 -1.51 4.29 -14.27
CA ILE A 480 -0.84 4.08 -12.97
C ILE A 480 0.56 3.52 -13.25
N GLU A 481 1.52 4.43 -13.38
CA GLU A 481 2.85 4.13 -13.91
C GLU A 481 3.97 4.82 -13.12
N ASP A 482 5.09 4.13 -12.91
CA ASP A 482 6.30 4.72 -12.31
C ASP A 482 6.08 5.37 -10.92
N ASN A 483 5.08 4.92 -10.14
CA ASN A 483 4.78 5.49 -8.82
C ASN A 483 5.42 4.70 -7.67
N VAL A 484 5.56 5.35 -6.52
CA VAL A 484 5.97 4.74 -5.26
C VAL A 484 4.79 4.77 -4.28
N PHE A 485 4.39 3.60 -3.78
CA PHE A 485 3.39 3.44 -2.75
C PHE A 485 4.07 2.95 -1.47
N TYR A 486 3.91 3.66 -0.36
CA TYR A 486 4.64 3.38 0.88
C TYR A 486 3.80 3.64 2.12
N ASN A 487 3.65 2.64 2.99
CA ASN A 487 3.00 2.81 4.30
C ASN A 487 3.96 2.45 5.45
N ASP A 488 4.02 3.30 6.46
CA ASP A 488 4.86 3.18 7.67
C ASP A 488 4.04 3.00 8.96
N ASN A 489 4.65 3.10 10.15
CA ASN A 489 3.93 2.98 11.41
C ASN A 489 3.10 4.24 11.82
N ALA A 490 2.57 5.02 10.88
CA ALA A 490 1.77 6.21 11.18
C ALA A 490 0.55 5.89 12.08
N SER A 491 0.41 6.66 13.16
CA SER A 491 -0.50 6.38 14.29
C SER A 491 -1.98 6.32 13.93
N TRP A 492 -2.41 6.92 12.83
CA TRP A 492 -3.82 7.10 12.52
C TRP A 492 -4.49 5.85 11.92
N PHE A 493 -3.75 5.04 11.17
CA PHE A 493 -4.36 3.89 10.48
C PHE A 493 -4.25 2.57 11.26
N HIS A 494 -3.35 2.45 12.25
CA HIS A 494 -3.30 1.27 13.15
C HIS A 494 -4.53 1.13 14.05
N ILE A 495 -5.33 2.20 14.16
CA ILE A 495 -6.54 2.25 14.99
C ILE A 495 -7.74 1.62 14.27
N ALA A 496 -7.73 1.62 12.93
CA ALA A 496 -8.75 0.96 12.12
C ALA A 496 -8.32 -0.49 11.90
N GLN A 497 -9.04 -1.46 12.46
CA GLN A 497 -8.74 -2.90 12.40
C GLN A 497 -8.77 -3.52 10.98
N ASP A 498 -8.76 -2.70 9.92
CA ASP A 498 -8.83 -3.12 8.52
C ASP A 498 -7.49 -2.84 7.81
N PRO A 499 -6.86 -3.85 7.19
CA PRO A 499 -5.61 -3.66 6.46
C PRO A 499 -5.79 -2.74 5.24
N PHE A 500 -4.78 -1.93 4.96
CA PHE A 500 -4.76 -1.02 3.81
C PHE A 500 -4.64 -1.77 2.47
N SER A 501 -4.99 -1.08 1.37
CA SER A 501 -4.73 -1.55 0.00
C SER A 501 -4.12 -0.43 -0.82
N HIS A 502 -2.93 -0.61 -1.39
CA HIS A 502 -2.32 0.44 -2.22
C HIS A 502 -3.17 0.73 -3.46
N ILE A 503 -3.49 -0.30 -4.25
CA ILE A 503 -4.38 -0.18 -5.40
C ILE A 503 -5.57 -1.11 -5.23
N ALA A 504 -6.79 -0.56 -5.27
CA ALA A 504 -8.04 -1.29 -5.17
C ALA A 504 -8.87 -1.11 -6.46
N LEU A 505 -9.17 -2.22 -7.13
CA LEU A 505 -9.95 -2.23 -8.37
C LEU A 505 -11.22 -3.04 -8.18
N ASN A 506 -12.37 -2.43 -8.43
CA ASN A 506 -13.66 -3.12 -8.40
C ASN A 506 -14.37 -3.01 -9.73
N THR A 507 -14.29 -4.05 -10.56
CA THR A 507 -14.92 -4.11 -11.87
C THR A 507 -14.53 -2.91 -12.76
N ALA A 508 -13.25 -2.51 -12.77
CA ALA A 508 -12.75 -1.28 -13.38
C ALA A 508 -12.67 -1.32 -14.92
N GLY A 509 -13.46 -2.17 -15.58
CA GLY A 509 -13.45 -2.36 -17.05
C GLY A 509 -12.17 -3.01 -17.61
N PRO A 510 -12.07 -3.18 -18.94
CA PRO A 510 -10.87 -3.63 -19.64
C PRO A 510 -9.92 -2.48 -19.99
N GLY A 511 -8.68 -2.79 -20.39
CA GLY A 511 -7.69 -1.83 -20.90
C GLY A 511 -6.73 -1.24 -19.87
N LEU A 512 -6.93 -1.54 -18.58
CA LEU A 512 -6.06 -1.05 -17.53
C LEU A 512 -4.73 -1.81 -17.50
N THR A 513 -3.64 -1.06 -17.46
CA THR A 513 -2.29 -1.60 -17.25
C THR A 513 -1.64 -0.86 -16.08
N ILE A 514 -1.20 -1.61 -15.08
CA ILE A 514 -0.44 -1.11 -13.93
C ILE A 514 1.01 -1.54 -14.12
N ARG A 515 1.93 -0.60 -14.25
CA ARG A 515 3.32 -0.95 -14.53
C ARG A 515 4.37 -0.08 -13.88
N GLN A 516 5.53 -0.69 -13.63
CA GLN A 516 6.73 0.01 -13.14
C GLN A 516 6.54 0.73 -11.79
N ASN A 517 5.55 0.33 -11.00
CA ASN A 517 5.33 0.89 -9.67
C ASN A 517 6.11 0.11 -8.61
N THR A 518 6.44 0.77 -7.50
CA THR A 518 7.02 0.14 -6.30
C THR A 518 6.01 0.23 -5.16
N LEU A 519 5.57 -0.91 -4.64
CA LEU A 519 4.57 -1.03 -3.58
C LEU A 519 5.21 -1.61 -2.33
N THR A 520 5.30 -0.83 -1.26
CA THR A 520 6.10 -1.16 -0.08
C THR A 520 5.33 -0.91 1.22
N ALA A 521 5.62 -1.73 2.24
CA ALA A 521 5.28 -1.43 3.63
C ALA A 521 6.55 -1.47 4.50
N GLN A 522 6.60 -0.67 5.56
CA GLN A 522 7.75 -0.64 6.47
C GLN A 522 7.95 -1.98 7.18
N SER A 523 9.21 -2.44 7.29
CA SER A 523 9.57 -3.73 7.92
C SER A 523 9.22 -3.84 9.40
N THR A 524 9.09 -2.71 10.09
CA THR A 524 8.72 -2.66 11.51
C THR A 524 7.23 -2.90 11.74
N LEU A 525 6.38 -2.79 10.70
CA LEU A 525 4.96 -3.11 10.83
C LEU A 525 4.77 -4.61 11.12
N PRO A 526 3.88 -4.98 12.07
CA PRO A 526 3.42 -6.35 12.22
C PRO A 526 2.89 -6.90 10.90
N LEU A 527 3.11 -8.19 10.65
CA LEU A 527 2.83 -8.83 9.36
C LEU A 527 1.38 -8.63 8.93
N GLU A 528 0.44 -8.78 9.86
CA GLU A 528 -1.00 -8.60 9.69
C GLU A 528 -1.41 -7.18 9.23
N TYR A 529 -0.57 -6.18 9.49
CA TYR A 529 -0.85 -4.77 9.15
C TYR A 529 -0.12 -4.31 7.88
N ARG A 530 0.63 -5.17 7.20
CA ARG A 530 1.39 -4.82 5.98
C ARG A 530 0.54 -4.76 4.71
N GLY A 531 -0.78 -4.92 4.82
CA GLY A 531 -1.75 -4.61 3.78
C GLY A 531 -1.59 -5.39 2.46
N THR A 532 -2.32 -4.92 1.44
CA THR A 532 -2.30 -5.48 0.09
C THR A 532 -1.71 -4.50 -0.92
N GLY A 533 -0.84 -4.96 -1.82
CA GLY A 533 -0.33 -4.17 -2.93
C GLY A 533 -1.43 -3.85 -3.95
N ILE A 534 -1.92 -4.87 -4.65
CA ILE A 534 -3.02 -4.74 -5.62
C ILE A 534 -4.14 -5.69 -5.25
N ARG A 535 -5.31 -5.14 -4.94
CA ARG A 535 -6.56 -5.89 -4.82
C ARG A 535 -7.40 -5.67 -6.07
N THR A 536 -7.78 -6.74 -6.76
CA THR A 536 -8.57 -6.64 -8.00
C THR A 536 -9.77 -7.56 -7.99
N VAL A 537 -10.93 -7.02 -8.35
CA VAL A 537 -12.19 -7.77 -8.46
C VAL A 537 -12.72 -7.60 -9.88
N ASN A 538 -13.00 -8.71 -10.57
CA ASN A 538 -13.68 -8.74 -11.87
C ASN A 538 -13.15 -7.70 -12.87
N THR A 539 -11.84 -7.50 -12.94
CA THR A 539 -11.19 -6.48 -13.77
C THR A 539 -10.21 -7.14 -14.72
N HIS A 540 -10.31 -6.83 -16.01
CA HIS A 540 -9.27 -7.23 -16.95
C HIS A 540 -8.06 -6.32 -16.76
N LEU A 541 -6.93 -6.91 -16.39
CA LEU A 541 -5.79 -6.16 -15.86
C LEU A 541 -4.48 -6.78 -16.33
N ASN A 542 -3.58 -5.90 -16.78
CA ASN A 542 -2.17 -6.21 -16.99
C ASN A 542 -1.34 -5.60 -15.86
N VAL A 543 -0.60 -6.43 -15.13
CA VAL A 543 0.33 -6.02 -14.06
C VAL A 543 1.75 -6.33 -14.52
N LEU A 544 2.49 -5.31 -14.91
CA LEU A 544 3.76 -5.46 -15.62
C LEU A 544 4.92 -4.77 -14.89
N ASN A 545 6.00 -5.49 -14.61
CA ASN A 545 7.25 -4.89 -14.11
C ASN A 545 7.11 -4.07 -12.80
N ASN A 546 6.18 -4.43 -11.92
CA ASN A 546 6.04 -3.79 -10.60
C ASN A 546 6.91 -4.49 -9.55
N GLN A 547 7.23 -3.78 -8.47
CA GLN A 547 7.94 -4.29 -7.31
C GLN A 547 7.03 -4.28 -6.08
N PHE A 548 7.04 -5.38 -5.33
CA PHE A 548 6.23 -5.59 -4.14
C PHE A 548 7.14 -5.96 -2.98
N ASN A 549 7.28 -5.05 -2.01
CA ASN A 549 8.31 -5.15 -0.97
C ASN A 549 7.69 -5.19 0.42
N ASN A 550 7.92 -6.29 1.14
CA ASN A 550 7.56 -6.43 2.55
C ASN A 550 6.06 -6.18 2.80
N ILE A 551 5.19 -6.70 1.94
CA ILE A 551 3.73 -6.60 2.09
C ILE A 551 3.13 -7.94 2.48
N LEU A 552 1.95 -7.93 3.11
CA LEU A 552 1.26 -9.16 3.48
C LEU A 552 0.75 -9.87 2.22
N HIS A 553 0.05 -9.13 1.36
CA HIS A 553 -0.45 -9.62 0.08
C HIS A 553 0.11 -8.79 -1.08
N GLY A 554 0.75 -9.44 -2.04
CA GLY A 554 1.21 -8.79 -3.26
C GLY A 554 0.05 -8.40 -4.16
N ILE A 555 -0.55 -9.41 -4.78
CA ILE A 555 -1.73 -9.27 -5.62
C ILE A 555 -2.80 -10.25 -5.10
N ASP A 556 -3.98 -9.72 -4.77
CA ASP A 556 -5.16 -10.49 -4.38
C ASP A 556 -6.28 -10.29 -5.41
N ALA A 557 -6.53 -11.31 -6.22
CA ALA A 557 -7.43 -11.23 -7.37
C ALA A 557 -8.65 -12.13 -7.20
N TYR A 558 -9.82 -11.55 -7.44
CA TYR A 558 -11.11 -12.23 -7.46
C TYR A 558 -11.74 -12.06 -8.83
N SER A 559 -12.11 -13.16 -9.50
CA SER A 559 -12.64 -13.06 -10.86
C SER A 559 -13.71 -14.10 -11.15
N LEU A 560 -14.79 -13.65 -11.79
CA LEU A 560 -15.72 -14.53 -12.47
C LEU A 560 -15.03 -15.17 -13.69
N PRO A 561 -15.35 -16.43 -14.05
CA PRO A 561 -14.73 -17.13 -15.18
C PRO A 561 -15.25 -16.58 -16.53
N SER A 562 -14.83 -15.38 -16.90
CA SER A 562 -15.29 -14.63 -18.07
C SER A 562 -14.15 -14.31 -19.02
N LEU A 563 -14.34 -14.57 -20.32
CA LEU A 563 -13.32 -14.31 -21.35
C LEU A 563 -12.93 -12.82 -21.42
N SER A 564 -13.82 -11.91 -21.03
CA SER A 564 -13.58 -10.46 -21.05
C SER A 564 -12.83 -9.94 -19.81
N ARG A 565 -12.40 -10.82 -18.89
CA ARG A 565 -11.79 -10.47 -17.59
C ARG A 565 -10.48 -11.22 -17.31
N SER A 566 -9.69 -11.49 -18.36
CA SER A 566 -8.39 -12.15 -18.20
C SER A 566 -7.38 -11.30 -17.42
N LEU A 567 -6.43 -11.98 -16.76
CA LEU A 567 -5.37 -11.38 -15.95
C LEU A 567 -4.00 -11.73 -16.53
N THR A 568 -3.15 -10.72 -16.72
CA THR A 568 -1.75 -10.91 -17.14
C THR A 568 -0.82 -10.32 -16.10
N ILE A 569 0.03 -11.14 -15.50
CA ILE A 569 0.97 -10.76 -14.44
C ILE A 569 2.37 -11.16 -14.93
N LYS A 570 3.14 -10.17 -15.38
CA LYS A 570 4.41 -10.43 -16.06
C LYS A 570 5.55 -9.54 -15.59
N GLY A 571 6.74 -10.12 -15.37
CA GLY A 571 7.96 -9.35 -15.08
C GLY A 571 7.98 -8.69 -13.70
N ASN A 572 7.06 -9.03 -12.80
CA ASN A 572 6.98 -8.41 -11.47
C ASN A 572 7.97 -9.04 -10.50
N THR A 573 8.41 -8.27 -9.50
CA THR A 573 9.26 -8.75 -8.41
C THR A 573 8.53 -8.66 -7.09
N PHE A 574 8.49 -9.76 -6.34
CA PHE A 574 7.95 -9.84 -5.00
C PHE A 574 9.10 -10.12 -4.04
N PHE A 575 9.50 -9.15 -3.24
CA PHE A 575 10.62 -9.26 -2.31
C PHE A 575 10.11 -9.24 -0.88
N THR A 576 10.37 -10.30 -0.10
CA THR A 576 9.91 -10.42 1.30
C THR A 576 8.39 -10.28 1.47
N THR A 577 7.64 -10.51 0.39
CA THR A 577 6.18 -10.55 0.43
C THR A 577 5.73 -11.88 1.01
N HIS A 578 4.72 -11.87 1.88
CA HIS A 578 4.26 -13.09 2.55
C HIS A 578 3.38 -13.96 1.64
N ARG A 579 2.42 -13.35 0.97
CA ARG A 579 1.51 -13.99 0.01
C ARG A 579 1.58 -13.25 -1.31
N CYS A 580 2.39 -13.73 -2.24
CA CYS A 580 2.74 -12.91 -3.39
C CYS A 580 1.58 -12.76 -4.38
N LEU A 581 0.92 -13.85 -4.76
CA LEU A 581 -0.21 -13.84 -5.67
C LEU A 581 -1.31 -14.80 -5.25
N SER A 582 -2.55 -14.32 -5.15
CA SER A 582 -3.75 -15.12 -4.96
C SER A 582 -4.74 -14.89 -6.09
N LEU A 583 -5.24 -15.97 -6.66
CA LEU A 583 -6.26 -15.98 -7.70
C LEU A 583 -7.47 -16.79 -7.21
N SER A 584 -8.59 -16.13 -7.00
CA SER A 584 -9.88 -16.73 -6.65
C SER A 584 -10.80 -16.66 -7.86
N GLY A 585 -10.92 -17.78 -8.58
CA GLY A 585 -11.66 -17.86 -9.83
C GLY A 585 -10.93 -17.21 -11.01
N GLY A 586 -11.67 -16.92 -12.07
CA GLY A 586 -11.15 -16.33 -13.31
C GLY A 586 -10.82 -17.38 -14.37
N VAL A 587 -10.36 -16.91 -15.52
CA VAL A 587 -10.08 -17.73 -16.69
C VAL A 587 -8.86 -17.22 -17.43
N LEU A 588 -8.04 -18.14 -17.96
CA LEU A 588 -6.91 -17.86 -18.84
C LEU A 588 -5.89 -16.87 -18.26
N ALA A 589 -5.68 -16.90 -16.94
CA ALA A 589 -4.66 -16.09 -16.29
C ALA A 589 -3.26 -16.47 -16.81
N THR A 590 -2.41 -15.47 -17.01
CA THR A 590 -1.01 -15.64 -17.43
C THR A 590 -0.10 -15.05 -16.38
N ILE A 591 0.75 -15.87 -15.78
CA ILE A 591 1.68 -15.50 -14.73
C ILE A 591 3.06 -15.92 -15.18
N ALA A 592 3.79 -14.99 -15.79
CA ALA A 592 5.04 -15.31 -16.47
C ALA A 592 6.22 -14.40 -16.10
N GLU A 593 7.44 -14.94 -16.10
CA GLU A 593 8.67 -14.14 -15.93
C GLU A 593 8.68 -13.30 -14.63
N ASN A 594 7.99 -13.72 -13.58
CA ASN A 594 8.00 -13.03 -12.29
C ASN A 594 9.10 -13.60 -11.38
N ASN A 595 9.61 -12.76 -10.48
CA ASN A 595 10.60 -13.13 -9.47
C ASN A 595 9.97 -13.05 -8.08
N PHE A 596 9.78 -14.18 -7.43
CA PHE A 596 9.31 -14.32 -6.06
C PHE A 596 10.51 -14.57 -5.15
N PHE A 597 11.05 -13.50 -4.58
CA PHE A 597 12.28 -13.53 -3.80
C PHE A 597 12.04 -13.41 -2.30
N ASP A 598 12.66 -14.31 -1.54
CA ASP A 598 12.61 -14.35 -0.09
C ASP A 598 11.19 -14.31 0.48
N ILE A 599 10.31 -15.19 -0.01
CA ILE A 599 8.95 -15.31 0.52
C ILE A 599 9.01 -15.50 2.05
N GLN A 600 8.29 -14.65 2.78
CA GLN A 600 8.30 -14.69 4.25
C GLN A 600 7.70 -16.01 4.78
N ALA A 601 8.23 -16.49 5.90
CA ALA A 601 7.87 -17.80 6.42
C ALA A 601 6.42 -17.86 6.92
N GLY A 602 5.69 -18.87 6.46
CA GLY A 602 4.32 -19.19 6.84
C GLY A 602 4.18 -19.89 8.19
N THR A 603 2.97 -19.83 8.72
CA THR A 603 2.50 -20.66 9.83
C THR A 603 1.29 -21.49 9.38
N ALA A 604 0.87 -22.47 10.20
CA ALA A 604 -0.33 -23.27 9.91
C ALA A 604 -1.63 -22.44 9.82
N ALA A 605 -1.69 -21.28 10.48
CA ALA A 605 -2.84 -20.37 10.43
C ALA A 605 -2.73 -19.31 9.31
N LEU A 606 -1.49 -19.00 8.89
CA LEU A 606 -1.19 -17.98 7.90
C LEU A 606 -0.04 -18.47 7.00
N ASN A 607 -0.36 -19.21 5.96
CA ASN A 607 0.64 -19.73 5.03
C ASN A 607 1.35 -18.60 4.28
N GLY A 608 2.63 -18.80 3.99
CA GLY A 608 3.42 -17.97 3.10
C GLY A 608 3.58 -18.67 1.75
N TYR A 609 3.28 -17.98 0.66
CA TYR A 609 3.29 -18.59 -0.67
C TYR A 609 3.65 -17.64 -1.82
N GLY A 610 4.16 -18.24 -2.89
CA GLY A 610 4.38 -17.55 -4.17
C GLY A 610 3.06 -17.35 -4.90
N ILE A 611 2.40 -18.43 -5.33
CA ILE A 611 1.15 -18.35 -6.09
C ILE A 611 0.10 -19.27 -5.49
N PHE A 612 -1.12 -18.78 -5.33
CA PHE A 612 -2.29 -19.59 -5.02
C PHE A 612 -3.33 -19.44 -6.13
N ALA A 613 -3.51 -20.48 -6.94
CA ALA A 613 -4.54 -20.55 -7.97
C ALA A 613 -5.71 -21.43 -7.49
N ASP A 614 -6.85 -20.81 -7.17
CA ASP A 614 -8.04 -21.49 -6.63
C ASP A 614 -9.25 -21.32 -7.55
N GLY A 615 -9.72 -22.42 -8.14
CA GLY A 615 -10.86 -22.40 -9.05
C GLY A 615 -10.61 -21.63 -10.36
N VAL A 616 -9.34 -21.47 -10.77
CA VAL A 616 -8.94 -20.73 -11.96
C VAL A 616 -9.00 -21.62 -13.20
N TRP A 617 -9.63 -21.14 -14.28
CA TRP A 617 -9.90 -21.95 -15.46
C TRP A 617 -8.81 -21.77 -16.52
N GLY A 618 -7.93 -22.77 -16.68
CA GLY A 618 -6.93 -22.80 -17.73
C GLY A 618 -5.84 -21.75 -17.60
N TYR A 619 -5.10 -21.69 -16.48
CA TYR A 619 -4.01 -20.73 -16.25
C TYR A 619 -2.67 -21.19 -16.83
N ASP A 620 -1.74 -20.25 -17.00
CA ASP A 620 -0.36 -20.48 -17.47
C ASP A 620 0.58 -19.82 -16.47
N ILE A 621 1.31 -20.64 -15.71
CA ILE A 621 2.33 -20.20 -14.76
C ILE A 621 3.68 -20.64 -15.30
N SER A 622 4.39 -19.74 -15.95
CA SER A 622 5.61 -20.09 -16.69
C SER A 622 6.80 -19.18 -16.47
N ALA A 623 8.01 -19.73 -16.57
CA ALA A 623 9.25 -18.95 -16.50
C ALA A 623 9.41 -18.08 -15.23
N ASN A 624 8.81 -18.47 -14.10
CA ASN A 624 8.93 -17.73 -12.85
C ASN A 624 10.08 -18.28 -11.99
N THR A 625 10.68 -17.42 -11.18
CA THR A 625 11.71 -17.77 -10.20
C THR A 625 11.14 -17.66 -8.80
N PHE A 626 11.27 -18.72 -7.99
CA PHE A 626 10.83 -18.77 -6.60
C PHE A 626 12.03 -19.01 -5.70
N THR A 627 12.23 -18.17 -4.69
CA THR A 627 13.24 -18.37 -3.66
C THR A 627 12.69 -18.10 -2.26
N CYS A 628 13.14 -18.88 -1.28
CA CYS A 628 12.79 -18.72 0.13
C CYS A 628 14.04 -18.91 1.02
N THR A 629 14.55 -17.84 1.63
CA THR A 629 15.74 -17.92 2.51
C THR A 629 15.41 -17.88 4.01
N PHE A 630 14.19 -17.45 4.38
CA PHE A 630 13.75 -17.31 5.78
C PHE A 630 13.45 -18.64 6.49
N GLY A 631 13.54 -19.78 5.80
CA GLY A 631 12.91 -21.02 6.23
C GLY A 631 13.87 -22.15 6.63
N ASN A 632 13.45 -22.87 7.67
CA ASN A 632 13.66 -24.32 7.75
C ASN A 632 12.82 -24.96 6.64
N ASN A 633 13.46 -25.69 5.73
CA ASN A 633 12.75 -26.34 4.62
C ASN A 633 11.76 -27.41 5.09
N THR A 634 11.75 -27.83 6.35
CA THR A 634 10.69 -28.72 6.86
C THR A 634 9.38 -27.99 7.22
N ASN A 635 9.31 -26.65 7.09
CA ASN A 635 8.09 -25.90 7.36
C ASN A 635 7.09 -26.04 6.20
N ASN A 636 6.11 -26.94 6.36
CA ASN A 636 5.08 -27.18 5.35
C ASN A 636 4.12 -26.00 5.10
N ALA A 637 4.19 -24.92 5.88
CA ALA A 637 3.45 -23.68 5.61
C ALA A 637 4.16 -22.72 4.65
N ASN A 638 5.40 -23.04 4.22
CA ASN A 638 6.14 -22.33 3.18
C ASN A 638 5.93 -23.01 1.83
N LEU A 639 5.14 -22.39 0.96
CA LEU A 639 4.65 -23.00 -0.26
C LEU A 639 5.15 -22.24 -1.50
N GLY A 640 5.48 -22.93 -2.58
CA GLY A 640 5.77 -22.28 -3.87
C GLY A 640 4.49 -21.92 -4.60
N ILE A 641 3.92 -22.90 -5.31
CA ILE A 641 2.65 -22.80 -6.04
C ILE A 641 1.62 -23.73 -5.38
N ILE A 642 0.42 -23.20 -5.18
CA ILE A 642 -0.78 -23.96 -4.82
C ILE A 642 -1.72 -23.95 -6.01
N ALA A 643 -2.15 -25.13 -6.45
CA ALA A 643 -3.17 -25.32 -7.47
C ALA A 643 -4.35 -26.07 -6.85
N ARG A 644 -5.49 -25.38 -6.72
CA ARG A 644 -6.70 -25.93 -6.12
C ARG A 644 -7.88 -25.87 -7.08
N ASN A 645 -8.56 -27.00 -7.25
CA ASN A 645 -9.82 -27.10 -8.00
C ASN A 645 -9.74 -26.48 -9.42
N GLY A 646 -8.73 -26.86 -10.21
CA GLY A 646 -8.67 -26.52 -11.63
C GLY A 646 -9.81 -27.16 -12.44
N THR A 647 -10.24 -26.50 -13.51
CA THR A 647 -11.34 -26.99 -14.37
C THR A 647 -10.87 -27.70 -15.62
N ASN A 648 -11.80 -28.03 -16.53
CA ASN A 648 -11.54 -28.73 -17.80
C ASN A 648 -10.88 -27.86 -18.89
N GLN A 649 -10.38 -26.68 -18.54
CA GLN A 649 -9.56 -25.84 -19.38
C GLN A 649 -8.10 -26.14 -19.03
N ALA A 650 -7.29 -26.44 -20.05
CA ALA A 650 -5.94 -26.92 -19.82
C ALA A 650 -5.10 -25.85 -19.11
N SER A 651 -4.54 -26.21 -17.96
CA SER A 651 -3.66 -25.34 -17.19
C SER A 651 -2.23 -25.86 -17.26
N VAL A 652 -1.25 -24.95 -17.18
CA VAL A 652 0.17 -25.27 -17.31
C VAL A 652 0.95 -24.63 -16.17
N ILE A 653 1.85 -25.41 -15.56
CA ILE A 653 2.93 -24.94 -14.69
C ILE A 653 4.23 -25.41 -15.34
N SER A 654 4.96 -24.50 -16.00
CA SER A 654 6.18 -24.90 -16.72
C SER A 654 7.36 -23.93 -16.58
N ASP A 655 8.58 -24.42 -16.78
CA ASP A 655 9.78 -23.57 -16.81
C ASP A 655 10.00 -22.73 -15.54
N ASN A 656 9.43 -23.13 -14.41
CA ASN A 656 9.64 -22.42 -13.16
C ASN A 656 10.86 -22.99 -12.42
N TYR A 657 11.59 -22.10 -11.76
CA TYR A 657 12.72 -22.47 -10.91
C TYR A 657 12.36 -22.29 -9.43
N PHE A 658 12.55 -23.33 -8.63
CA PHE A 658 12.31 -23.33 -7.19
C PHE A 658 13.64 -23.50 -6.44
N GLY A 659 14.19 -22.38 -5.98
CA GLY A 659 15.38 -22.30 -5.14
C GLY A 659 15.06 -22.08 -3.65
N GLY A 660 16.00 -22.41 -2.77
CA GLY A 660 15.86 -22.14 -1.33
C GLY A 660 14.98 -23.13 -0.53
N SER A 661 14.62 -22.75 0.70
CA SER A 661 14.07 -23.62 1.74
C SER A 661 12.55 -23.72 1.72
N PHE A 662 11.97 -24.19 0.63
CA PHE A 662 10.53 -24.47 0.56
C PHE A 662 10.15 -25.73 1.34
N GLY A 663 9.04 -25.65 2.08
CA GLY A 663 8.35 -26.81 2.63
C GLY A 663 7.81 -27.70 1.53
N ILE A 664 7.04 -27.07 0.64
CA ILE A 664 6.40 -27.72 -0.51
C ILE A 664 6.51 -26.77 -1.70
N ALA A 665 7.17 -27.18 -2.78
CA ALA A 665 7.30 -26.32 -3.96
C ALA A 665 5.99 -26.25 -4.76
N ASN A 666 5.29 -27.37 -4.94
CA ASN A 666 3.98 -27.44 -5.59
C ASN A 666 3.00 -28.27 -4.75
N TYR A 667 1.87 -27.65 -4.39
CA TYR A 667 0.81 -28.29 -3.62
C TYR A 667 -0.47 -28.33 -4.45
N PHE A 668 -0.91 -29.54 -4.80
CA PHE A 668 -2.12 -29.78 -5.60
C PHE A 668 -3.26 -30.21 -4.67
N GLU A 669 -4.32 -29.40 -4.59
CA GLU A 669 -5.48 -29.66 -3.73
C GLU A 669 -6.76 -29.83 -4.55
N GLY A 670 -7.61 -30.76 -4.13
CA GLY A 670 -8.91 -30.95 -4.78
C GLY A 670 -8.77 -31.52 -6.20
N GLN A 671 -9.61 -31.05 -7.14
CA GLN A 671 -9.67 -31.61 -8.50
C GLN A 671 -8.78 -30.82 -9.48
N ASN A 672 -7.74 -31.45 -10.03
CA ASN A 672 -6.87 -30.85 -11.06
C ASN A 672 -6.75 -31.78 -12.27
N SER A 673 -7.86 -31.92 -13.00
CA SER A 673 -8.01 -32.93 -14.06
C SER A 673 -7.30 -32.62 -15.38
N ARG A 674 -6.86 -31.37 -15.59
CA ARG A 674 -6.22 -30.92 -16.84
C ARG A 674 -5.03 -30.00 -16.60
N LEU A 675 -4.29 -30.26 -15.53
CA LEU A 675 -3.07 -29.54 -15.20
C LEU A 675 -1.86 -30.31 -15.74
N THR A 676 -1.04 -29.63 -16.52
CA THR A 676 0.26 -30.15 -16.97
C THR A 676 1.36 -29.44 -16.22
N VAL A 677 2.29 -30.22 -15.66
CA VAL A 677 3.46 -29.71 -14.94
C VAL A 677 4.72 -30.25 -15.61
N ASP A 678 5.52 -29.37 -16.23
CA ASP A 678 6.68 -29.78 -17.04
C ASP A 678 7.84 -28.79 -16.96
N CYS A 679 9.08 -29.21 -17.22
CA CYS A 679 10.26 -28.35 -17.29
C CYS A 679 10.56 -27.49 -16.02
N ASN A 680 9.98 -27.82 -14.86
CA ASN A 680 10.30 -27.11 -13.63
C ASN A 680 11.58 -27.66 -13.00
N ILE A 681 12.33 -26.80 -12.32
CA ILE A 681 13.59 -27.16 -11.65
C ILE A 681 13.43 -26.97 -10.14
N TYR A 682 13.80 -28.01 -9.38
CA TYR A 682 13.73 -28.02 -7.93
C TYR A 682 15.11 -28.22 -7.30
N ASP A 683 15.57 -27.25 -6.53
CA ASP A 683 16.87 -27.31 -5.86
C ASP A 683 16.86 -28.26 -4.65
N ASN A 684 18.06 -28.74 -4.29
CA ASN A 684 18.27 -29.64 -3.15
C ASN A 684 17.81 -29.09 -1.78
N ASN A 685 17.60 -27.78 -1.67
CA ASN A 685 17.12 -27.14 -0.44
C ASN A 685 15.59 -27.24 -0.29
N VAL A 686 14.85 -27.55 -1.36
CA VAL A 686 13.41 -27.83 -1.30
C VAL A 686 13.21 -29.13 -0.54
N ASN A 687 12.29 -29.16 0.42
CA ASN A 687 12.00 -30.38 1.17
C ASN A 687 11.09 -31.34 0.41
N THR A 688 9.95 -30.87 -0.10
CA THR A 688 9.08 -31.69 -0.96
C THR A 688 8.78 -30.95 -2.25
N ASP A 689 9.06 -31.57 -3.41
CA ASP A 689 8.79 -30.89 -4.67
C ASP A 689 7.28 -30.82 -4.89
N TRP A 690 6.60 -31.98 -4.90
CA TRP A 690 5.17 -32.08 -5.16
C TRP A 690 4.43 -32.76 -4.00
N VAL A 691 3.31 -32.19 -3.58
CA VAL A 691 2.33 -32.84 -2.71
C VAL A 691 0.99 -32.87 -3.43
N ILE A 692 0.40 -34.06 -3.53
CA ILE A 692 -0.90 -34.28 -4.16
C ILE A 692 -1.92 -34.67 -3.09
N ASN A 693 -2.86 -33.75 -2.83
CA ASN A 693 -3.96 -33.89 -1.88
C ASN A 693 -5.31 -33.81 -2.61
N GLY A 694 -5.73 -34.93 -3.20
CA GLY A 694 -6.87 -34.99 -4.10
C GLY A 694 -6.49 -35.61 -5.43
N PHE A 695 -6.91 -35.00 -6.54
CA PHE A 695 -6.70 -35.51 -7.88
C PHE A 695 -5.79 -34.58 -8.70
N LEU A 696 -4.79 -35.18 -9.33
CA LEU A 696 -3.99 -34.60 -10.39
C LEU A 696 -3.97 -35.62 -11.54
N ASN A 697 -4.28 -35.19 -12.77
CA ASN A 697 -4.19 -36.10 -13.91
C ASN A 697 -2.77 -36.65 -14.08
N ASP A 698 -2.67 -37.86 -14.63
CA ASP A 698 -1.39 -38.50 -14.95
C ASP A 698 -0.47 -37.56 -15.72
N GLN A 699 0.83 -37.63 -15.42
CA GLN A 699 1.84 -36.73 -15.95
C GLN A 699 2.82 -37.47 -16.87
N GLY A 700 2.75 -37.13 -18.15
CA GLY A 700 3.64 -37.63 -19.17
C GLY A 700 3.21 -38.96 -19.77
N GLU A 701 3.66 -39.21 -20.99
CA GLU A 701 3.45 -40.46 -21.71
C GLU A 701 4.74 -40.87 -22.41
N CYS A 702 5.00 -42.17 -22.51
CA CYS A 702 6.19 -42.66 -23.20
C CYS A 702 5.87 -43.08 -24.64
N TYR A 703 6.25 -42.24 -25.61
CA TYR A 703 6.23 -42.60 -27.02
C TYR A 703 7.62 -42.37 -27.63
N PRO A 704 8.31 -43.42 -28.10
CA PRO A 704 9.61 -43.27 -28.75
C PRO A 704 9.59 -42.36 -29.98
N SER A 705 8.46 -42.32 -30.70
CA SER A 705 8.25 -41.44 -31.86
C SER A 705 7.90 -40.00 -31.49
N ASP A 706 7.55 -39.74 -30.23
CA ASP A 706 7.21 -38.41 -29.73
C ASP A 706 7.75 -38.19 -28.30
N PRO A 707 9.08 -38.00 -28.17
CA PRO A 707 9.76 -37.87 -26.89
C PRO A 707 9.26 -36.74 -25.99
N ILE A 708 8.68 -35.68 -26.57
CA ILE A 708 8.24 -34.49 -25.83
C ILE A 708 7.02 -34.78 -24.94
N LYS A 709 6.34 -35.91 -25.16
CA LYS A 709 5.23 -36.37 -24.30
C LYS A 709 5.70 -36.84 -22.93
N ALA A 710 6.96 -37.23 -22.77
CA ALA A 710 7.52 -37.56 -21.47
C ALA A 710 7.99 -36.28 -20.76
N ARG A 711 7.73 -36.17 -19.45
CA ARG A 711 8.00 -34.96 -18.68
C ARG A 711 9.49 -34.76 -18.41
N ARG A 712 9.88 -33.50 -18.20
CA ARG A 712 11.24 -32.99 -18.06
C ARG A 712 11.41 -32.16 -16.79
N ASN A 713 10.67 -32.48 -15.73
CA ASN A 713 10.90 -31.83 -14.43
C ASN A 713 12.22 -32.33 -13.83
N VAL A 714 13.06 -31.39 -13.38
CA VAL A 714 14.30 -31.70 -12.68
C VAL A 714 14.01 -31.69 -11.18
N PHE A 715 13.68 -32.85 -10.65
CA PHE A 715 13.44 -33.05 -9.22
C PHE A 715 14.72 -32.93 -8.40
N HIS A 716 14.58 -32.55 -7.13
CA HIS A 716 15.74 -32.44 -6.24
C HIS A 716 16.41 -33.80 -6.01
N THR A 717 17.71 -33.81 -5.73
CA THR A 717 18.41 -35.03 -5.34
C THR A 717 18.07 -35.38 -3.89
N PRO A 718 17.56 -36.60 -3.60
CA PRO A 718 17.24 -36.99 -2.22
C PRO A 718 18.51 -37.08 -1.36
N ILE A 719 18.55 -36.32 -0.27
CA ILE A 719 19.65 -36.24 0.69
C ILE A 719 19.08 -36.46 2.10
N ALA A 720 19.47 -37.58 2.72
CA ALA A 720 18.97 -37.99 4.03
C ALA A 720 19.20 -36.90 5.10
N GLY A 721 18.11 -36.49 5.76
CA GLY A 721 18.13 -35.47 6.82
C GLY A 721 18.24 -34.03 6.32
N VAL A 722 18.26 -33.81 5.00
CA VAL A 722 18.29 -32.46 4.39
C VAL A 722 16.97 -32.17 3.68
N ASN A 723 16.46 -33.10 2.86
CA ASN A 723 15.20 -32.94 2.15
C ASN A 723 14.35 -34.22 2.22
N GLY A 724 13.12 -34.12 1.72
CA GLY A 724 12.06 -35.13 1.81
C GLY A 724 11.83 -35.88 0.49
N TYR A 725 10.63 -35.71 -0.08
CA TYR A 725 10.19 -36.47 -1.26
C TYR A 725 10.15 -35.60 -2.50
N ASN A 726 10.46 -36.16 -3.66
CA ASN A 726 10.14 -35.52 -4.92
C ASN A 726 8.62 -35.47 -5.12
N ILE A 727 7.91 -36.57 -4.85
CA ILE A 727 6.44 -36.61 -4.94
C ILE A 727 5.84 -37.33 -3.74
N ASP A 728 4.98 -36.62 -3.00
CA ASP A 728 4.09 -37.17 -1.98
C ASP A 728 2.65 -37.28 -2.53
N ALA A 729 2.24 -38.50 -2.82
CA ALA A 729 0.90 -38.86 -3.29
C ALA A 729 0.12 -39.65 -2.22
N THR A 730 0.41 -39.44 -0.93
CA THR A 730 -0.23 -40.18 0.17
C THR A 730 -1.75 -39.98 0.18
N ASN A 731 -2.21 -38.78 -0.16
CA ASN A 731 -3.63 -38.42 -0.22
C ASN A 731 -4.14 -38.32 -1.67
N TYR A 732 -3.44 -38.95 -2.62
CA TYR A 732 -3.93 -39.01 -3.99
C TYR A 732 -5.17 -39.90 -4.08
N ALA A 733 -6.21 -39.39 -4.74
CA ALA A 733 -7.45 -40.10 -4.99
C ALA A 733 -7.96 -39.78 -6.38
N ASN A 734 -8.04 -40.80 -7.25
CA ASN A 734 -8.69 -40.68 -8.54
C ASN A 734 -10.22 -40.81 -8.39
N PRO A 735 -11.02 -39.83 -8.86
CA PRO A 735 -12.47 -39.86 -8.73
C PRO A 735 -13.15 -41.04 -9.45
N ALA A 736 -12.56 -41.53 -10.54
CA ALA A 736 -13.11 -42.63 -11.33
C ALA A 736 -12.74 -44.00 -10.72
N ASP A 737 -11.54 -44.12 -10.15
CA ASP A 737 -11.06 -45.32 -9.47
C ASP A 737 -10.06 -44.95 -8.36
N PRO A 738 -10.50 -44.86 -7.09
CA PRO A 738 -9.62 -44.49 -5.97
C PRO A 738 -8.42 -45.42 -5.76
N THR A 739 -8.43 -46.62 -6.34
CA THR A 739 -7.32 -47.58 -6.24
C THR A 739 -6.27 -47.39 -7.34
N SER A 740 -6.60 -46.68 -8.42
CA SER A 740 -5.65 -46.38 -9.48
C SER A 740 -4.54 -45.46 -8.93
N PRO A 741 -3.26 -45.79 -9.13
CA PRO A 741 -2.17 -44.90 -8.74
C PRO A 741 -2.07 -43.70 -9.68
N PHE A 742 -1.53 -42.60 -9.15
CA PHE A 742 -1.06 -41.48 -9.96
C PHE A 742 0.12 -41.93 -10.81
N ARG A 743 0.09 -41.70 -12.13
CA ARG A 743 1.19 -42.11 -13.02
C ARG A 743 2.07 -40.94 -13.40
N TYR A 744 3.37 -41.13 -13.25
CA TYR A 744 4.39 -40.19 -13.72
C TYR A 744 5.32 -40.88 -14.73
N VAL A 745 5.55 -40.23 -15.87
CA VAL A 745 6.46 -40.68 -16.92
C VAL A 745 7.38 -39.53 -17.32
N GLY A 746 8.62 -39.58 -16.85
CA GLY A 746 9.69 -38.67 -17.23
C GLY A 746 10.57 -39.23 -18.35
N GLN A 747 11.26 -38.34 -19.06
CA GLN A 747 12.37 -38.72 -19.93
C GLN A 747 13.51 -39.36 -19.12
N PRO A 748 14.41 -40.14 -19.76
CA PRO A 748 15.60 -40.66 -19.09
C PRO A 748 16.36 -39.55 -18.35
N GLY A 749 16.48 -39.69 -17.02
CA GLY A 749 17.12 -38.68 -16.15
C GLY A 749 16.18 -37.69 -15.45
N PHE A 750 14.89 -37.66 -15.81
CA PHE A 750 13.89 -36.73 -15.25
C PHE A 750 12.83 -37.42 -14.39
N ASN A 751 12.97 -38.71 -14.12
CA ASN A 751 12.08 -39.42 -13.20
C ASN A 751 12.42 -39.06 -11.73
N PRO A 752 11.40 -38.89 -10.86
CA PRO A 752 11.62 -38.66 -9.45
C PRO A 752 12.31 -39.86 -8.80
N ALA A 753 13.28 -39.60 -7.93
CA ALA A 753 14.07 -40.62 -7.24
C ALA A 753 13.51 -40.99 -5.86
N SER A 754 12.74 -40.11 -5.23
CA SER A 754 12.13 -40.29 -3.91
C SER A 754 10.63 -40.00 -3.99
N VAL A 755 9.79 -41.02 -3.80
CA VAL A 755 8.32 -40.89 -3.88
C VAL A 755 7.63 -41.66 -2.74
N ILE A 756 6.43 -41.23 -2.35
CA ILE A 756 5.59 -41.89 -1.34
C ILE A 756 4.10 -41.83 -1.74
N GLY A 757 3.31 -42.80 -1.28
CA GLY A 757 1.86 -42.82 -1.46
C GLY A 757 1.39 -43.61 -2.69
N ASN A 758 0.19 -43.31 -3.18
CA ASN A 758 -0.44 -44.03 -4.29
C ASN A 758 0.07 -43.54 -5.66
N ILE A 759 1.34 -43.82 -5.96
CA ILE A 759 2.05 -43.36 -7.16
C ILE A 759 2.77 -44.50 -7.88
N SER A 760 2.79 -44.42 -9.22
CA SER A 760 3.54 -45.29 -10.12
C SER A 760 4.43 -44.45 -11.04
N VAL A 761 5.74 -44.71 -11.01
CA VAL A 761 6.74 -44.00 -11.83
C VAL A 761 7.25 -44.95 -12.92
N ASN A 762 7.07 -44.58 -14.18
CA ASN A 762 7.55 -45.38 -15.31
C ASN A 762 8.99 -45.02 -15.66
N ASN A 763 9.92 -45.89 -15.27
CA ASN A 763 11.36 -45.73 -15.52
C ASN A 763 11.82 -46.26 -16.89
N VAL A 764 10.90 -46.80 -17.70
CA VAL A 764 11.22 -47.59 -18.90
C VAL A 764 10.80 -46.85 -20.16
N CYS A 765 11.20 -45.57 -20.27
CA CYS A 765 10.97 -44.81 -21.47
C CYS A 765 12.19 -44.82 -22.40
N PHE A 766 12.18 -45.72 -23.37
CA PHE A 766 13.24 -45.89 -24.38
C PHE A 766 13.12 -44.82 -25.47
N ILE A 767 13.53 -43.61 -25.11
CA ILE A 767 13.76 -42.50 -26.04
C ILE A 767 15.27 -42.45 -26.31
N ASP A 768 15.68 -42.38 -27.58
CA ASP A 768 17.10 -42.16 -27.92
C ASP A 768 17.57 -40.86 -27.25
N PRO A 769 18.72 -40.83 -26.55
CA PRO A 769 19.17 -39.64 -25.84
C PRO A 769 19.29 -38.45 -26.79
N VAL A 770 18.35 -37.52 -26.68
CA VAL A 770 18.40 -36.24 -27.41
C VAL A 770 19.57 -35.44 -26.83
N PRO A 771 20.46 -34.86 -27.66
CA PRO A 771 21.59 -34.09 -27.18
C PRO A 771 21.17 -33.05 -26.13
N PHE A 772 21.89 -33.04 -25.00
CA PHE A 772 21.60 -32.31 -23.76
C PHE A 772 21.47 -30.78 -23.90
N GLU A 773 21.77 -30.21 -25.07
CA GLU A 773 21.61 -28.77 -25.32
C GLU A 773 20.14 -28.34 -25.56
N ASN A 774 19.25 -29.29 -25.81
CA ASN A 774 17.80 -29.04 -26.00
C ASN A 774 16.94 -29.59 -24.83
N SER A 775 17.56 -30.07 -23.75
CA SER A 775 16.95 -31.07 -22.85
C SER A 775 16.19 -30.54 -21.64
N GLN A 776 16.20 -29.24 -21.33
CA GLN A 776 15.26 -28.71 -20.33
C GLN A 776 13.99 -28.24 -21.03
N CYS A 777 14.03 -27.18 -21.83
CA CYS A 777 12.89 -26.79 -22.64
C CYS A 777 13.37 -25.84 -23.76
N SER A 778 13.77 -26.38 -24.92
CA SER A 778 13.90 -25.57 -26.14
C SER A 778 12.87 -26.05 -27.16
N LEU A 779 11.76 -25.29 -27.23
CA LEU A 779 10.71 -25.33 -28.23
C LEU A 779 9.87 -26.62 -28.24
N ASP A 780 8.57 -26.49 -27.99
CA ASP A 780 7.62 -27.29 -28.77
C ASP A 780 7.82 -26.86 -30.23
N PRO A 781 8.31 -27.73 -31.13
CA PRO A 781 8.51 -27.38 -32.53
C PRO A 781 7.18 -27.02 -33.24
N ASP A 782 6.03 -27.28 -32.60
CA ASP A 782 4.70 -26.85 -33.02
C ASP A 782 4.31 -25.47 -32.42
N ALA A 783 5.15 -24.77 -31.65
CA ALA A 783 4.75 -23.57 -30.92
C ALA A 783 4.44 -22.38 -31.85
N CYS A 784 3.15 -22.15 -32.08
CA CYS A 784 2.67 -20.89 -32.62
C CYS A 784 3.02 -19.73 -31.70
N GLY A 785 3.07 -18.50 -32.24
CA GLY A 785 3.17 -17.31 -31.40
C GLY A 785 2.00 -17.25 -30.40
N ALA A 786 2.25 -16.72 -29.20
CA ALA A 786 1.22 -16.63 -28.14
C ALA A 786 -0.06 -15.90 -28.61
N CYS A 787 0.06 -15.00 -29.60
CA CYS A 787 -1.05 -14.27 -30.21
C CYS A 787 -1.22 -14.58 -31.71
N ASP A 788 -0.99 -15.83 -32.12
CA ASP A 788 -1.24 -16.31 -33.49
C ASP A 788 -2.40 -17.34 -33.51
N PRO A 789 -3.66 -16.89 -33.48
CA PRO A 789 -4.80 -17.80 -33.42
C PRO A 789 -4.95 -18.66 -34.68
N ASP A 790 -4.47 -18.20 -35.83
CA ASP A 790 -4.61 -18.91 -37.10
C ASP A 790 -3.66 -20.12 -37.13
N CYS A 791 -2.44 -19.96 -36.62
CA CYS A 791 -1.51 -21.07 -36.42
C CYS A 791 -2.07 -22.09 -35.41
N TRP A 792 -2.58 -21.65 -34.25
CA TRP A 792 -3.15 -22.55 -33.24
C TRP A 792 -4.36 -23.32 -33.76
N ARG A 793 -5.18 -22.70 -34.62
CA ARG A 793 -6.28 -23.39 -35.31
C ARG A 793 -5.79 -24.52 -36.21
N ILE A 794 -4.77 -24.26 -37.02
CA ILE A 794 -4.23 -25.26 -37.95
C ILE A 794 -3.75 -26.49 -37.18
N LEU A 795 -3.05 -26.30 -36.06
CA LEU A 795 -2.62 -27.39 -35.20
C LEU A 795 -3.80 -28.16 -34.59
N LEU A 796 -4.84 -27.43 -34.16
CA LEU A 796 -6.05 -28.03 -33.62
C LEU A 796 -6.78 -28.89 -34.66
N ASP A 797 -6.87 -28.43 -35.91
CA ASP A 797 -7.54 -29.14 -37.01
C ASP A 797 -6.74 -30.36 -37.52
N GLN A 798 -5.42 -30.36 -37.30
CA GLN A 798 -4.52 -31.46 -37.70
C GLN A 798 -4.40 -32.57 -36.64
N THR A 799 -4.80 -32.32 -35.40
CA THR A 799 -4.73 -33.32 -34.33
C THR A 799 -6.02 -34.13 -34.20
N THR A 800 -5.86 -35.44 -33.99
CA THR A 800 -6.96 -36.32 -33.56
C THR A 800 -6.77 -36.82 -32.13
N GLU A 801 -5.73 -36.34 -31.44
CA GLU A 801 -5.41 -36.78 -30.08
C GLU A 801 -6.26 -36.03 -29.06
N GLU A 802 -7.15 -36.76 -28.39
CA GLU A 802 -8.12 -36.21 -27.43
C GLU A 802 -7.47 -35.39 -26.30
N THR A 803 -6.30 -35.83 -25.81
CA THR A 803 -5.53 -35.15 -24.76
C THR A 803 -4.89 -33.84 -25.26
N LYS A 804 -4.46 -33.78 -26.52
CA LYS A 804 -3.86 -32.57 -27.14
C LYS A 804 -4.92 -31.55 -27.56
N ILE A 805 -6.13 -32.01 -27.93
CA ILE A 805 -7.25 -31.13 -28.32
C ILE A 805 -7.57 -30.11 -27.22
N ALA A 806 -7.67 -30.54 -25.96
CA ALA A 806 -7.99 -29.65 -24.85
C ALA A 806 -6.95 -28.53 -24.64
N TYR A 807 -5.67 -28.87 -24.77
CA TYR A 807 -4.57 -27.93 -24.68
C TYR A 807 -4.62 -26.92 -25.83
N LEU A 808 -4.67 -27.38 -27.08
CA LEU A 808 -4.72 -26.52 -28.26
C LEU A 808 -5.97 -25.64 -28.28
N GLN A 809 -7.11 -26.15 -27.82
CA GLN A 809 -8.33 -25.38 -27.64
C GLN A 809 -8.16 -24.25 -26.62
N THR A 810 -7.40 -24.47 -25.55
CA THR A 810 -7.13 -23.44 -24.55
C THR A 810 -6.14 -22.41 -25.06
N GLN A 811 -5.08 -22.85 -25.75
CA GLN A 811 -4.11 -21.95 -26.41
C GLN A 811 -4.76 -21.10 -27.50
N LEU A 812 -5.66 -21.68 -28.29
CA LEU A 812 -6.43 -20.94 -29.29
C LEU A 812 -7.29 -19.84 -28.64
N LEU A 813 -7.98 -20.12 -27.53
CA LEU A 813 -8.75 -19.09 -26.81
C LEU A 813 -7.82 -17.97 -26.33
N ARG A 814 -6.68 -18.31 -25.73
CA ARG A 814 -5.67 -17.33 -25.28
C ARG A 814 -5.21 -16.44 -26.44
N ALA A 815 -4.83 -17.05 -27.56
CA ALA A 815 -4.36 -16.36 -28.76
C ALA A 815 -5.42 -15.45 -29.38
N GLN A 816 -6.68 -15.88 -29.37
CA GLN A 816 -7.80 -15.06 -29.82
C GLN A 816 -8.00 -13.83 -28.93
N LEU A 817 -7.97 -13.99 -27.60
CA LEU A 817 -8.14 -12.88 -26.67
C LEU A 817 -7.01 -11.86 -26.81
N CYS A 818 -5.75 -12.29 -26.84
CA CYS A 818 -4.64 -11.33 -26.98
C CYS A 818 -4.55 -10.70 -28.37
N SER A 819 -5.20 -11.29 -29.39
CA SER A 819 -5.36 -10.70 -30.73
C SER A 819 -6.60 -9.84 -30.89
N GLY A 820 -7.39 -9.62 -29.82
CA GLY A 820 -8.64 -8.86 -29.86
C GLY A 820 -9.79 -9.54 -30.63
N ARG A 821 -9.70 -10.85 -30.87
CA ARG A 821 -10.70 -11.66 -31.60
C ARG A 821 -11.69 -12.36 -30.64
N GLU A 822 -12.30 -11.60 -29.73
CA GLU A 822 -13.19 -12.15 -28.69
C GLU A 822 -14.44 -12.86 -29.25
N GLU A 823 -15.01 -12.37 -30.36
CA GLU A 823 -16.16 -13.03 -31.01
C GLU A 823 -15.79 -14.39 -31.60
N ASP A 824 -14.56 -14.56 -32.10
CA ASP A 824 -14.07 -15.85 -32.60
C ASP A 824 -13.91 -16.84 -31.45
N ALA A 825 -13.40 -16.38 -30.30
CA ALA A 825 -13.31 -17.20 -29.08
C ALA A 825 -14.68 -17.68 -28.61
N LYS A 826 -15.69 -16.79 -28.60
CA LYS A 826 -17.08 -17.18 -28.30
C LYS A 826 -17.63 -18.13 -29.36
N SER A 827 -17.27 -17.96 -30.63
CA SER A 827 -17.67 -18.87 -31.72
C SER A 827 -17.14 -20.28 -31.51
N ASP A 828 -15.88 -20.41 -31.09
CA ASP A 828 -15.28 -21.71 -30.80
C ASP A 828 -15.93 -22.41 -29.63
N LEU A 829 -16.26 -21.69 -28.55
CA LEU A 829 -17.00 -22.26 -27.44
C LEU A 829 -18.39 -22.76 -27.88
N ARG A 830 -19.08 -22.01 -28.74
CA ARG A 830 -20.37 -22.44 -29.31
C ARG A 830 -20.22 -23.71 -30.15
N THR A 831 -19.16 -23.80 -30.95
CA THR A 831 -18.87 -24.99 -31.77
C THR A 831 -18.51 -26.21 -30.93
N ARG A 832 -17.77 -26.03 -29.84
CA ARG A 832 -17.43 -27.12 -28.90
C ARG A 832 -18.65 -27.72 -28.22
N ASN A 833 -19.64 -26.89 -27.88
CA ASN A 833 -20.93 -27.32 -27.33
C ASN A 833 -20.81 -28.26 -26.12
N THR A 834 -19.92 -27.95 -25.18
CA THR A 834 -19.75 -28.68 -23.90
C THR A 834 -20.38 -27.92 -22.73
N THR A 835 -20.62 -28.61 -21.61
CA THR A 835 -21.13 -28.00 -20.38
C THR A 835 -20.25 -26.83 -19.90
N GLU A 836 -18.94 -26.97 -20.00
CA GLU A 836 -17.97 -25.94 -19.61
C GLU A 836 -17.94 -24.78 -20.60
N SER A 837 -18.14 -25.06 -21.89
CA SER A 837 -18.33 -24.03 -22.90
C SER A 837 -19.58 -23.21 -22.60
N ALA A 838 -20.68 -23.86 -22.20
CA ALA A 838 -21.90 -23.19 -21.77
C ALA A 838 -21.69 -22.35 -20.49
N LYS A 839 -20.98 -22.86 -19.48
CA LYS A 839 -20.62 -22.07 -18.28
C LYS A 839 -19.80 -20.82 -18.63
N LEU A 840 -18.75 -20.96 -19.43
CA LEU A 840 -17.86 -19.86 -19.83
C LEU A 840 -18.61 -18.84 -20.70
N LEU A 841 -19.48 -19.29 -21.60
CA LEU A 841 -20.36 -18.41 -22.40
C LEU A 841 -21.36 -17.68 -21.51
N ALA A 842 -22.04 -18.35 -20.56
CA ALA A 842 -22.96 -17.72 -19.63
C ALA A 842 -22.25 -16.62 -18.82
N ALA A 843 -21.08 -16.93 -18.26
CA ALA A 843 -20.25 -15.99 -17.51
C ALA A 843 -19.78 -14.78 -18.34
N THR A 844 -19.36 -15.04 -19.58
CA THR A 844 -18.92 -14.00 -20.52
C THR A 844 -20.09 -13.09 -20.89
N TYR A 845 -21.24 -13.65 -21.27
CA TYR A 845 -22.43 -12.86 -21.61
C TYR A 845 -23.00 -12.09 -20.43
N TYR A 846 -22.89 -12.61 -19.21
CA TYR A 846 -23.24 -11.85 -18.00
C TYR A 846 -22.36 -10.59 -17.88
N THR A 847 -21.05 -10.75 -18.08
CA THR A 847 -20.08 -9.64 -18.03
C THR A 847 -20.33 -8.61 -19.14
N GLU A 848 -20.82 -9.06 -20.30
CA GLU A 848 -21.21 -8.21 -21.43
C GLU A 848 -22.60 -7.57 -21.27
N TYR A 849 -23.29 -7.78 -20.15
CA TYR A 849 -24.65 -7.29 -19.88
C TYR A 849 -25.71 -7.83 -20.86
N LYS A 850 -25.56 -9.07 -21.32
CA LYS A 850 -26.49 -9.75 -22.25
C LYS A 850 -27.31 -10.83 -21.53
N ALA A 851 -28.26 -10.40 -20.69
CA ALA A 851 -29.05 -11.29 -19.82
C ALA A 851 -29.74 -12.45 -20.56
N ASP A 852 -30.34 -12.20 -21.73
CA ASP A 852 -31.00 -13.26 -22.51
C ASP A 852 -30.02 -14.35 -22.97
N SER A 853 -28.81 -13.93 -23.39
CA SER A 853 -27.76 -14.87 -23.77
C SER A 853 -27.22 -15.61 -22.54
N THR A 854 -27.09 -14.96 -21.39
CA THR A 854 -26.73 -15.62 -20.13
C THR A 854 -27.74 -16.73 -19.79
N TRP A 855 -29.04 -16.43 -19.79
CA TRP A 855 -30.09 -17.42 -19.52
C TRP A 855 -30.09 -18.58 -20.51
N LEU A 856 -29.88 -18.30 -21.81
CA LEU A 856 -29.80 -19.33 -22.85
C LEU A 856 -28.73 -20.38 -22.52
N TYR A 857 -27.53 -19.96 -22.13
CA TYR A 857 -26.44 -20.88 -21.82
C TYR A 857 -26.53 -21.49 -20.42
N LEU A 858 -27.10 -20.78 -19.43
CA LEU A 858 -27.40 -21.38 -18.12
C LEU A 858 -28.37 -22.57 -18.25
N ASN A 859 -29.37 -22.46 -19.13
CA ASN A 859 -30.34 -23.54 -19.37
C ASN A 859 -29.74 -24.75 -20.12
N GLN A 860 -28.56 -24.61 -20.72
CA GLN A 860 -27.83 -25.72 -21.34
C GLN A 860 -26.98 -26.51 -20.34
N ILE A 861 -26.76 -25.98 -19.13
CA ILE A 861 -25.99 -26.64 -18.08
C ILE A 861 -26.91 -27.67 -17.37
N PRO A 862 -26.55 -28.97 -17.35
CA PRO A 862 -27.36 -30.00 -16.70
C PRO A 862 -27.26 -29.93 -15.18
N ASP A 863 -28.35 -30.26 -14.48
CA ASP A 863 -28.39 -30.39 -13.02
C ASP A 863 -27.98 -31.80 -12.56
N ASP A 864 -26.83 -32.27 -13.06
CA ASP A 864 -26.34 -33.65 -12.84
C ASP A 864 -25.31 -33.76 -11.71
N ASN A 865 -24.77 -32.64 -11.23
CA ASN A 865 -23.83 -32.59 -10.12
C ASN A 865 -23.91 -31.25 -9.35
N ALA A 866 -23.37 -31.24 -8.12
CA ALA A 866 -23.43 -30.09 -7.23
C ALA A 866 -22.72 -28.83 -7.78
N GLU A 867 -21.63 -29.00 -8.53
CA GLU A 867 -20.91 -27.88 -9.13
C GLU A 867 -21.76 -27.16 -10.18
N ASN A 868 -22.44 -27.92 -11.04
CA ASN A 868 -23.35 -27.37 -12.06
C ASN A 868 -24.55 -26.65 -11.42
N THR A 869 -25.16 -27.25 -10.39
CA THR A 869 -26.26 -26.64 -9.66
C THR A 869 -25.81 -25.35 -8.97
N ALA A 870 -24.71 -25.36 -8.23
CA ALA A 870 -24.18 -24.18 -7.55
C ALA A 870 -23.80 -23.06 -8.55
N PHE A 871 -23.20 -23.40 -9.69
CA PHE A 871 -22.90 -22.42 -10.74
C PHE A 871 -24.17 -21.73 -11.25
N LYS A 872 -25.24 -22.50 -11.54
CA LYS A 872 -26.52 -21.96 -11.99
C LYS A 872 -27.17 -21.07 -10.95
N GLU A 873 -27.16 -21.49 -9.68
CA GLU A 873 -27.70 -20.68 -8.58
C GLU A 873 -26.96 -19.35 -8.41
N LEU A 874 -25.63 -19.37 -8.36
CA LEU A 874 -24.81 -18.14 -8.23
C LEU A 874 -25.06 -17.16 -9.38
N TYR A 875 -25.12 -17.64 -10.63
CA TYR A 875 -25.41 -16.77 -11.78
C TYR A 875 -26.88 -16.33 -11.85
N THR A 876 -27.80 -17.11 -11.29
CA THR A 876 -29.20 -16.70 -11.14
C THR A 876 -29.31 -15.53 -10.15
N GLU A 877 -28.60 -15.58 -9.02
CA GLU A 877 -28.55 -14.46 -8.08
C GLU A 877 -27.97 -13.19 -8.72
N LEU A 878 -26.89 -13.33 -9.51
CA LEU A 878 -26.31 -12.22 -10.25
C LEU A 878 -27.27 -11.59 -11.27
N LEU A 879 -28.12 -12.40 -11.93
CA LEU A 879 -29.13 -11.93 -12.87
C LEU A 879 -30.34 -11.29 -12.18
N ASN A 880 -30.73 -11.79 -11.01
CA ASN A 880 -31.80 -11.24 -10.19
C ASN A 880 -31.40 -9.92 -9.51
N GLY A 881 -30.10 -9.65 -9.42
CA GLY A 881 -29.54 -8.50 -8.72
C GLY A 881 -29.17 -8.85 -7.29
N ILE A 882 -27.99 -8.38 -6.85
CA ILE A 882 -27.48 -8.61 -5.50
C ILE A 882 -27.99 -7.50 -4.58
N ALA A 883 -28.68 -7.89 -3.51
CA ALA A 883 -29.13 -6.98 -2.47
C ALA A 883 -27.93 -6.37 -1.71
N PRO A 884 -28.03 -5.10 -1.28
CA PRO A 884 -26.98 -4.47 -0.46
C PRO A 884 -26.79 -5.21 0.86
N ALA A 885 -25.57 -5.11 1.42
CA ALA A 885 -25.25 -5.71 2.71
C ALA A 885 -26.15 -5.19 3.84
N ALA A 886 -26.48 -6.07 4.79
CA ALA A 886 -27.17 -5.66 6.00
C ALA A 886 -26.31 -4.68 6.84
N GLY A 887 -26.85 -3.50 7.15
CA GLY A 887 -26.19 -2.55 8.05
C GLY A 887 -26.00 -3.11 9.47
N SER A 888 -25.05 -2.55 10.23
CA SER A 888 -24.70 -3.03 11.56
C SER A 888 -25.96 -3.18 12.46
N GLY A 889 -26.19 -4.39 12.98
CA GLY A 889 -27.32 -4.69 13.87
C GLY A 889 -28.62 -5.13 13.18
N LYS A 890 -28.65 -5.28 11.85
CA LYS A 890 -29.78 -5.88 11.12
C LYS A 890 -29.52 -7.35 10.81
N THR A 891 -30.58 -8.15 10.78
CA THR A 891 -30.49 -9.55 10.33
C THR A 891 -30.10 -9.60 8.85
N MET A 892 -29.07 -10.39 8.57
CA MET A 892 -28.61 -10.68 7.20
C MET A 892 -29.74 -11.26 6.34
N GLY A 893 -29.90 -10.77 5.12
CA GLY A 893 -30.87 -11.30 4.16
C GLY A 893 -30.52 -12.72 3.72
N ILE A 894 -31.51 -13.48 3.22
CA ILE A 894 -31.32 -14.87 2.78
C ILE A 894 -30.29 -14.97 1.64
N GLN A 895 -30.36 -14.06 0.66
CA GLN A 895 -29.42 -14.01 -0.47
C GLN A 895 -27.98 -13.76 0.02
N GLU A 896 -27.78 -12.75 0.87
CA GLU A 896 -26.47 -12.43 1.43
C GLU A 896 -25.90 -13.62 2.25
N ALA A 897 -26.75 -14.26 3.08
CA ALA A 897 -26.36 -15.42 3.88
C ALA A 897 -25.94 -16.61 3.00
N TYR A 898 -26.69 -16.88 1.92
CA TYR A 898 -26.36 -17.93 0.95
C TYR A 898 -24.99 -17.67 0.30
N LEU A 899 -24.76 -16.45 -0.22
CA LEU A 899 -23.50 -16.10 -0.88
C LEU A 899 -22.30 -16.17 0.06
N ARG A 900 -22.44 -15.66 1.29
CA ARG A 900 -21.38 -15.73 2.31
C ARG A 900 -21.12 -17.16 2.76
N GLN A 901 -22.16 -17.97 2.98
CA GLN A 901 -22.00 -19.37 3.36
C GLN A 901 -21.33 -20.20 2.25
N THR A 902 -21.69 -19.94 0.99
CA THR A 902 -21.08 -20.59 -0.18
C THR A 902 -19.60 -20.23 -0.31
N ALA A 903 -19.26 -18.96 -0.08
CA ALA A 903 -17.87 -18.48 -0.13
C ALA A 903 -16.97 -19.08 0.95
N LEU A 904 -17.52 -19.55 2.07
CA LEU A 904 -16.79 -20.20 3.17
C LEU A 904 -16.52 -21.70 2.92
N GLN A 905 -17.09 -22.29 1.87
CA GLN A 905 -16.86 -23.69 1.50
C GLN A 905 -15.56 -23.83 0.71
N GLU A 906 -14.42 -23.43 1.28
CA GLU A 906 -13.13 -23.26 0.58
C GLU A 906 -12.58 -24.51 -0.14
N GLN A 907 -13.11 -25.70 0.15
CA GLN A 907 -12.73 -26.95 -0.50
C GLN A 907 -13.54 -27.24 -1.78
N GLU A 908 -14.65 -26.53 -1.99
CA GLU A 908 -15.55 -26.72 -3.12
C GLU A 908 -15.13 -25.86 -4.33
N ALA A 909 -15.25 -26.40 -5.54
CA ALA A 909 -14.78 -25.76 -6.77
C ALA A 909 -15.53 -24.46 -7.15
N TYR A 910 -16.75 -24.26 -6.62
CA TYR A 910 -17.58 -23.09 -6.89
C TYR A 910 -17.42 -21.96 -5.85
N ALA A 911 -16.77 -22.22 -4.70
CA ALA A 911 -16.57 -21.21 -3.66
C ALA A 911 -15.79 -19.97 -4.15
N PRO A 912 -14.75 -20.08 -5.01
CA PRO A 912 -14.05 -18.91 -5.54
C PRO A 912 -14.95 -17.97 -6.36
N ILE A 913 -15.98 -18.51 -7.03
CA ILE A 913 -16.99 -17.69 -7.75
C ILE A 913 -17.81 -16.88 -6.74
N ALA A 914 -18.30 -17.52 -5.68
CA ALA A 914 -19.04 -16.83 -4.62
C ALA A 914 -18.19 -15.77 -3.90
N GLN A 915 -16.90 -16.04 -3.70
CA GLN A 915 -15.96 -15.06 -3.16
C GLN A 915 -15.77 -13.85 -4.08
N ALA A 916 -15.68 -14.06 -5.41
CA ALA A 916 -15.62 -12.96 -6.37
C ALA A 916 -16.90 -12.12 -6.41
N ILE A 917 -18.06 -12.74 -6.18
CA ILE A 917 -19.33 -12.02 -6.01
C ILE A 917 -19.29 -11.18 -4.72
N ASN A 918 -18.97 -11.79 -3.57
CA ASN A 918 -18.92 -11.09 -2.29
C ASN A 918 -17.86 -9.97 -2.27
N ALA A 919 -16.68 -10.18 -2.86
CA ALA A 919 -15.65 -9.16 -2.95
C ALA A 919 -16.12 -7.95 -3.79
N GLY A 920 -16.88 -8.18 -4.87
CA GLY A 920 -17.37 -7.11 -5.75
C GLY A 920 -18.58 -6.34 -5.22
N TYR A 921 -19.45 -6.97 -4.44
CA TYR A 921 -20.70 -6.36 -3.96
C TYR A 921 -20.66 -5.98 -2.48
N TYR A 922 -19.88 -6.68 -1.66
CA TYR A 922 -19.79 -6.47 -0.21
C TYR A 922 -18.39 -6.03 0.26
N GLY A 923 -17.40 -5.97 -0.64
CA GLY A 923 -16.04 -5.54 -0.30
C GLY A 923 -15.23 -6.55 0.53
N GLU A 924 -15.74 -7.78 0.68
CA GLU A 924 -15.15 -8.83 1.51
C GLU A 924 -13.79 -9.30 0.98
N VAL A 925 -12.92 -9.73 1.91
CA VAL A 925 -11.57 -10.24 1.63
C VAL A 925 -11.46 -11.68 2.16
N TYR A 926 -10.83 -12.56 1.40
CA TYR A 926 -10.73 -13.99 1.72
C TYR A 926 -9.27 -14.42 1.81
N TYR A 927 -8.81 -14.71 3.03
CA TYR A 927 -7.44 -15.15 3.28
C TYR A 927 -7.25 -16.63 3.02
N LYS A 928 -6.75 -16.95 1.81
CA LYS A 928 -6.47 -18.33 1.38
C LYS A 928 -5.39 -19.00 2.23
N ASN A 929 -5.70 -20.21 2.68
CA ASN A 929 -4.78 -21.11 3.35
C ASN A 929 -5.08 -22.56 2.95
N VAL A 930 -4.07 -23.41 3.09
CA VAL A 930 -4.16 -24.87 3.04
C VAL A 930 -3.65 -25.45 4.34
N LYS A 931 -4.03 -26.70 4.63
CA LYS A 931 -3.54 -27.44 5.81
C LYS A 931 -2.83 -28.70 5.35
N PRO A 932 -1.55 -28.60 4.92
CA PRO A 932 -0.81 -29.76 4.45
C PRO A 932 -0.71 -30.78 5.58
N SER A 933 -1.22 -31.99 5.35
CA SER A 933 -1.24 -33.04 6.35
C SER A 933 0.16 -33.59 6.60
N VAL A 934 0.46 -33.94 7.85
CA VAL A 934 1.74 -34.58 8.23
C VAL A 934 1.64 -36.07 7.93
N ALA A 935 2.52 -36.58 7.07
CA ALA A 935 2.56 -37.99 6.67
C ALA A 935 2.58 -38.94 7.88
N LYS A 936 1.75 -39.99 7.84
CA LYS A 936 1.95 -41.22 8.63
C LYS A 936 2.78 -42.19 7.79
N GLN A 937 3.99 -42.52 8.23
CA GLN A 937 4.79 -43.64 7.65
C GLN A 937 4.14 -45.00 7.99
N PRO A 938 4.29 -46.09 7.19
CA PRO A 938 4.74 -46.18 5.79
C PRO A 938 3.89 -47.14 4.91
N ALA A 939 4.06 -47.03 3.59
CA ALA A 939 4.32 -48.19 2.71
C ALA A 939 5.10 -47.69 1.48
N ASN A 940 6.39 -48.05 1.38
CA ASN A 940 7.14 -47.94 0.13
C ASN A 940 6.57 -48.97 -0.85
N SER A 941 5.54 -48.61 -1.60
CA SER A 941 5.11 -49.41 -2.74
C SER A 941 5.94 -49.01 -3.96
N PHE A 942 7.19 -49.48 -4.01
CA PHE A 942 7.83 -49.73 -5.30
C PHE A 942 7.06 -50.89 -5.93
N LEU A 943 6.07 -50.61 -6.78
CA LEU A 943 5.50 -51.65 -7.64
C LEU A 943 6.60 -52.14 -8.59
N GLU A 944 6.70 -53.46 -8.70
CA GLU A 944 7.76 -54.19 -9.41
C GLU A 944 8.03 -53.61 -10.80
N GLN A 945 9.31 -53.39 -11.12
CA GLN A 945 9.78 -53.12 -12.48
C GLN A 945 9.18 -54.17 -13.43
N THR A 946 8.50 -53.73 -14.48
CA THR A 946 8.20 -54.58 -15.64
C THR A 946 9.53 -55.00 -16.26
N LEU A 947 9.89 -56.26 -16.13
CA LEU A 947 11.15 -56.85 -16.62
C LEU A 947 11.02 -57.37 -18.05
N LEU A 948 9.81 -57.42 -18.62
CA LEU A 948 9.58 -57.88 -19.99
C LEU A 948 8.65 -56.94 -20.77
N THR A 949 9.14 -56.23 -21.78
CA THR A 949 8.27 -55.53 -22.74
C THR A 949 8.05 -56.39 -23.98
N VAL A 950 6.80 -56.45 -24.47
CA VAL A 950 6.40 -57.22 -25.67
C VAL A 950 5.82 -56.27 -26.73
N TYR A 951 6.55 -56.02 -27.82
CA TYR A 951 6.17 -55.05 -28.86
C TYR A 951 6.63 -55.48 -30.27
N PRO A 952 5.86 -55.25 -31.36
CA PRO A 952 4.50 -54.72 -31.38
C PRO A 952 3.50 -55.75 -30.84
N ASN A 953 2.42 -55.27 -30.23
CA ASN A 953 1.38 -56.11 -29.66
C ASN A 953 0.01 -55.39 -29.82
N PRO A 954 -0.78 -55.71 -30.86
CA PRO A 954 -0.72 -56.94 -31.66
C PRO A 954 0.48 -57.06 -32.62
N ALA A 955 1.05 -58.25 -32.73
CA ALA A 955 2.12 -58.59 -33.66
C ALA A 955 1.57 -59.19 -34.96
N MET A 956 2.11 -58.76 -36.11
CA MET A 956 1.71 -59.28 -37.43
C MET A 956 2.63 -60.42 -37.91
N SER A 957 3.93 -60.12 -38.08
CA SER A 957 4.95 -61.06 -38.59
C SER A 957 6.11 -61.30 -37.61
N HIS A 958 6.30 -60.40 -36.64
CA HIS A 958 7.32 -60.53 -35.62
C HIS A 958 6.89 -59.82 -34.33
N VAL A 959 7.48 -60.25 -33.21
CA VAL A 959 7.36 -59.62 -31.90
C VAL A 959 8.76 -59.46 -31.30
N GLN A 960 9.00 -58.35 -30.62
CA GLN A 960 10.22 -58.05 -29.90
C GLN A 960 9.97 -58.16 -28.40
N PHE A 961 10.88 -58.84 -27.72
CA PHE A 961 10.96 -58.93 -26.27
C PHE A 961 12.13 -58.07 -25.80
N LEU A 962 11.85 -57.05 -25.00
CA LEU A 962 12.86 -56.18 -24.38
C LEU A 962 12.94 -56.50 -22.88
N MET A 963 14.15 -56.53 -22.33
CA MET A 963 14.39 -56.87 -20.93
C MET A 963 15.45 -55.94 -20.31
N PRO A 964 15.49 -55.81 -18.97
CA PRO A 964 16.51 -55.03 -18.29
C PRO A 964 17.91 -55.64 -18.45
N THR A 965 18.90 -54.76 -18.55
CA THR A 965 20.34 -55.07 -18.63
C THR A 965 20.92 -55.38 -17.24
N ASP A 966 20.32 -56.31 -16.50
CA ASP A 966 20.74 -56.65 -15.13
C ASP A 966 21.81 -57.77 -15.06
N GLY A 967 22.29 -58.24 -16.21
CA GLY A 967 23.31 -59.30 -16.34
C GLY A 967 22.81 -60.71 -16.02
N LYS A 968 21.51 -60.90 -15.74
CA LYS A 968 20.93 -62.22 -15.46
C LYS A 968 20.37 -62.86 -16.73
N ARG A 969 20.36 -64.19 -16.77
CA ARG A 969 19.81 -64.96 -17.89
C ARG A 969 18.34 -65.30 -17.64
N TYR A 970 17.47 -64.86 -18.54
CA TYR A 970 16.04 -65.15 -18.51
C TYR A 970 15.62 -66.07 -19.66
N ARG A 971 14.43 -66.65 -19.54
CA ARG A 971 13.74 -67.35 -20.62
C ARG A 971 12.35 -66.77 -20.78
N VAL A 972 11.88 -66.62 -22.02
CA VAL A 972 10.46 -66.36 -22.28
C VAL A 972 9.79 -67.66 -22.71
N ILE A 973 8.74 -68.02 -21.99
CA ILE A 973 7.86 -69.14 -22.30
C ILE A 973 6.58 -68.57 -22.88
N VAL A 974 6.28 -68.91 -24.13
CA VAL A 974 5.03 -68.49 -24.79
C VAL A 974 4.04 -69.65 -24.72
N THR A 975 2.86 -69.41 -24.18
CA THR A 975 1.75 -70.36 -24.10
C THR A 975 0.54 -69.82 -24.88
N ASN A 976 -0.31 -70.73 -25.36
CA ASN A 976 -1.62 -70.32 -25.88
C ASN A 976 -2.63 -70.14 -24.74
N MET A 977 -3.85 -69.72 -25.06
CA MET A 977 -4.92 -69.52 -24.08
C MET A 977 -5.35 -70.77 -23.29
N TYR A 978 -4.94 -71.97 -23.71
CA TYR A 978 -5.19 -73.22 -23.00
C TYR A 978 -4.01 -73.65 -22.12
N GLY A 979 -3.00 -72.78 -21.95
CA GLY A 979 -1.80 -73.07 -21.17
C GLY A 979 -0.80 -74.01 -21.85
N LYS A 980 -1.03 -74.39 -23.12
CA LYS A 980 -0.08 -75.22 -23.88
C LYS A 980 1.11 -74.35 -24.30
N GLN A 981 2.31 -74.77 -23.92
CA GLN A 981 3.57 -74.16 -24.34
C GLN A 981 3.75 -74.27 -25.86
N ILE A 982 3.95 -73.12 -26.49
CA ILE A 982 4.12 -72.93 -27.93
C ILE A 982 5.60 -72.72 -28.26
N ALA A 983 6.32 -71.93 -27.46
CA ALA A 983 7.73 -71.67 -27.67
C ALA A 983 8.46 -71.37 -26.35
N VAL A 984 9.77 -71.62 -26.34
CA VAL A 984 10.67 -71.19 -25.27
C VAL A 984 11.90 -70.59 -25.92
N HIS A 985 12.21 -69.36 -25.53
CA HIS A 985 13.39 -68.65 -26.03
C HIS A 985 14.32 -68.35 -24.87
N LEU A 986 15.59 -68.71 -25.04
CA LEU A 986 16.65 -68.29 -24.14
C LEU A 986 17.05 -66.87 -24.52
N LEU A 987 17.17 -65.99 -23.53
CA LEU A 987 17.39 -64.58 -23.76
C LEU A 987 18.77 -64.22 -23.20
N GLU A 988 19.73 -63.98 -24.09
CA GLU A 988 21.13 -63.68 -23.75
C GLU A 988 21.48 -62.19 -23.91
N ASN A 989 20.65 -61.43 -24.63
CA ASN A 989 20.81 -59.99 -24.87
C ASN A 989 19.56 -59.22 -24.39
N ASP A 990 19.68 -57.91 -24.23
CA ASP A 990 18.63 -56.95 -23.85
C ASP A 990 17.43 -56.89 -24.81
N LYS A 991 17.61 -57.41 -26.03
CA LYS A 991 16.61 -57.47 -27.09
C LYS A 991 16.59 -58.84 -27.76
N PHE A 992 15.39 -59.40 -27.92
CA PHE A 992 15.15 -60.60 -28.72
C PHE A 992 13.98 -60.39 -29.68
N VAL A 993 14.18 -60.66 -30.97
CA VAL A 993 13.14 -60.56 -31.99
C VAL A 993 12.74 -61.96 -32.43
N TRP A 994 11.45 -62.27 -32.30
CA TRP A 994 10.87 -63.54 -32.69
C TRP A 994 9.97 -63.37 -33.91
N ASN A 995 10.25 -64.13 -34.97
CA ASN A 995 9.33 -64.24 -36.11
C ASN A 995 8.11 -65.07 -35.68
N THR A 996 6.92 -64.47 -35.82
CA THR A 996 5.65 -65.09 -35.41
C THR A 996 4.89 -65.72 -36.58
N ASP A 997 5.40 -65.72 -37.82
CA ASP A 997 4.75 -66.18 -39.07
C ASP A 997 4.12 -67.58 -38.98
N HIS A 998 4.56 -68.41 -38.05
CA HIS A 998 4.03 -69.76 -37.84
C HIS A 998 2.87 -69.84 -36.83
N LEU A 999 2.53 -68.74 -36.15
CA LEU A 999 1.41 -68.64 -35.21
C LEU A 999 0.11 -68.23 -35.91
N SER A 1000 -1.01 -68.82 -35.51
CA SER A 1000 -2.35 -68.37 -35.93
C SER A 1000 -2.77 -67.10 -35.18
N SER A 1001 -3.61 -66.27 -35.82
CA SER A 1001 -4.24 -65.12 -35.15
C SER A 1001 -4.93 -65.54 -33.87
N GLY A 1002 -4.69 -64.82 -32.77
CA GLY A 1002 -5.19 -65.21 -31.45
C GLY A 1002 -4.40 -64.64 -30.28
N LEU A 1003 -4.83 -64.98 -29.06
CA LEU A 1003 -4.22 -64.56 -27.81
C LEU A 1003 -3.24 -65.62 -27.27
N TYR A 1004 -2.04 -65.17 -26.93
CA TYR A 1004 -0.96 -65.93 -26.32
C TYR A 1004 -0.52 -65.23 -25.02
N PHE A 1005 0.19 -65.95 -24.17
CA PHE A 1005 0.79 -65.42 -22.94
C PHE A 1005 2.29 -65.68 -22.95
N CYS A 1006 3.07 -64.66 -22.63
CA CYS A 1006 4.53 -64.70 -22.58
C CYS A 1006 4.97 -64.57 -21.13
N ALA A 1007 5.46 -65.64 -20.53
CA ALA A 1007 5.98 -65.65 -19.17
C ALA A 1007 7.51 -65.50 -19.20
N LEU A 1008 8.03 -64.47 -18.52
CA LEU A 1008 9.46 -64.33 -18.21
C LEU A 1008 9.81 -65.24 -17.03
N VAL A 1009 10.85 -66.05 -17.17
CA VAL A 1009 11.23 -67.06 -16.17
C VAL A 1009 12.72 -66.98 -15.88
N LYS A 1010 13.10 -66.96 -14.60
CA LYS A 1010 14.50 -67.06 -14.13
C LYS A 1010 15.06 -68.46 -14.37
N GLN A 1011 16.39 -68.62 -14.28
CA GLN A 1011 17.04 -69.94 -14.41
C GLN A 1011 16.56 -70.99 -13.39
N ASN A 1012 16.11 -70.56 -12.22
CA ASN A 1012 15.55 -71.44 -11.17
C ASN A 1012 14.11 -71.91 -11.46
N GLY A 1013 13.51 -71.51 -12.60
CA GLY A 1013 12.15 -71.89 -12.99
C GLY A 1013 11.05 -71.00 -12.42
N GLU A 1014 11.40 -69.97 -11.65
CA GLU A 1014 10.47 -68.98 -11.10
C GLU A 1014 9.95 -68.06 -12.21
N VAL A 1015 8.63 -68.02 -12.39
CA VAL A 1015 7.98 -67.04 -13.26
C VAL A 1015 8.07 -65.69 -12.60
N VAL A 1016 8.71 -64.75 -13.31
CA VAL A 1016 8.99 -63.40 -12.83
C VAL A 1016 7.88 -62.46 -13.24
N GLU A 1017 7.38 -62.60 -14.47
CA GLU A 1017 6.37 -61.71 -15.02
C GLU A 1017 5.63 -62.41 -16.17
N THR A 1018 4.38 -62.02 -16.45
CA THR A 1018 3.61 -62.55 -17.59
C THR A 1018 2.92 -61.44 -18.36
N HIS A 1019 3.07 -61.46 -19.69
CA HIS A 1019 2.48 -60.51 -20.62
C HIS A 1019 1.52 -61.19 -21.59
N LYS A 1020 0.47 -60.47 -22.01
CA LYS A 1020 -0.35 -60.90 -23.14
C LYS A 1020 0.40 -60.64 -24.46
N LEU A 1021 0.26 -61.53 -25.44
CA LEU A 1021 0.71 -61.35 -26.83
C LEU A 1021 -0.47 -61.65 -27.76
N VAL A 1022 -0.89 -60.65 -28.53
CA VAL A 1022 -1.93 -60.79 -29.55
C VAL A 1022 -1.25 -60.94 -30.89
N ILE A 1023 -1.57 -62.00 -31.64
CA ILE A 1023 -1.20 -62.13 -33.05
C ILE A 1023 -2.40 -61.69 -33.89
N ALA A 1024 -2.23 -60.64 -34.68
CA ALA A 1024 -3.26 -60.10 -35.56
C ALA A 1024 -2.81 -60.24 -37.03
N ARG A 1025 -3.37 -61.25 -37.71
CA ARG A 1025 -3.27 -61.43 -39.16
C ARG A 1025 -4.64 -61.54 -39.79
#